data_AF-A0A7H8JTE6-F1
#
_entry.id   AF-A0A7H8JTE6-F1
#
_cell.length_a   1.000
_cell.length_b   1.000
_cell.length_c   1.000
_cell.angle_alpha   90.00
_cell.angle_beta   90.00
_cell.angle_gamma   90.00
#
_symmetry.space_group_name_H-M   'P 1'
#
loop_
_entity.id
_entity.type
_entity.pdbx_description
1 polymer ?
#
loop_
_entity_poly.entity_id
_entity_poly.type
_entity_poly.pdbx_seq_one_letter_code
_entity_poly.pdbx_strand_id
1 'polypeptide(L)'
;MQGAVLDGRYELLDRIGAGGMGQVWRAEDTRLGRRVAVKLLSVPQGTGGETRERLLAMFVREARAAAALDSSYIVPVFDHGMHEDVPYLVMPLIAGSTVGDLLAASGPLPLRQVATIGAQVCRALATAHAAGIVHRDIKPANVMVTGEDTVKILDFGVAKFVDATTAPGYLTSSGDAPVGTLHYMAPERFTGQGDDGGTDVYALGCMVHQMLTGAPPFDSGSAVALMHAHVYETPGPPSARRPGLAPAWDNLVRGMLAKDIDQRPDARHAQAALEALATDAQREPGPAAPATPGVTDKPPAPPAPAHAPPTPKSPTPKAADNHSDTNTTNSNTDTGAFLLAPPLPGNGPAPTPAPTAAPAPTPTPAGYGPPPPQPANAAVPTAPSAGTAPPPLPPAPPSTPGAAALSASTPVTHTPVTATPGPATLGGPTLPPGPGTRPRGAARNRRRWAALGVTAALVAGVGTVAVVQPFDGLSLFSGDGGSDDNSQGDKGDKGDKGANPDDDGKGTPGEVAKAARTETLSVGTAEDSRGPAPAVRAAEPGGTIGVLEPGDLATLDPAAVIDNTERAVMGLTHRSLTGLKTAPDGTVKVVGDLAEDAGKSSDGGRTWTFRLKPGLKYADGTPIRSADIRHGIERTLGPDGTGSSTLRLFLLGASNTGGFGSTEVSAETVMRTPDDRTIVFRLAQPHHDFNAVLTDFSTAPVPVSFTQKPGGAKNPPSSGPYRTESITPGQKAVLVRNSRWDAKTDPLRTAYPDRYEISLMQPAPQIEYRIRAATGTGTDPLMTFTGMLSKSSASNTGADKNGRLAAEASYVKYYMVNTQKVKDERVRQALLTALPADDVMRATGDTGKRHHSLIPPGLRGGQPSDQADPDGPGSGDTEAARQLLESAGEDGYRITLPRMRTPDSTATTEVVSAALRKAGFEVTVEDVEAGEYYRRAAAGDFHFFQVGYLPDAPVASALLPVLFDGRLTAPNTANYARLKDPAVDRSIDEAYATEDLAEAGDRWAEVNDRVLAASAAVPMYVPRPVYPVSPTVGGVQAGPNGLSPLNVYRAR
;
A
#
# COMPACT_ATOMS: atom_id res chain seq x y z
N MET A 1 40.48 27.31 1.03
CA MET A 1 41.04 25.93 1.10
C MET A 1 42.19 25.76 0.14
N GLN A 2 42.02 25.78 -1.19
CA GLN A 2 43.18 25.91 -2.08
C GLN A 2 44.03 27.13 -1.69
N GLY A 3 45.35 26.95 -1.58
CA GLY A 3 46.30 27.98 -1.09
C GLY A 3 46.26 28.25 0.42
N ALA A 4 45.45 27.53 1.21
CA ALA A 4 45.48 27.62 2.68
C ALA A 4 46.61 26.76 3.24
N VAL A 5 47.27 27.23 4.30
CA VAL A 5 48.40 26.55 4.95
C VAL A 5 47.98 26.06 6.34
N LEU A 6 47.58 24.80 6.44
CA LEU A 6 47.13 24.23 7.71
C LEU A 6 48.29 24.20 8.70
N ASP A 7 48.01 24.71 9.91
CA ASP A 7 48.91 24.82 11.07
C ASP A 7 50.33 25.32 10.75
N GLY A 8 50.43 26.22 9.76
CA GLY A 8 51.69 26.79 9.30
C GLY A 8 52.67 25.75 8.75
N ARG A 9 52.16 24.67 8.13
CA ARG A 9 52.97 23.56 7.60
C ARG A 9 52.43 22.91 6.32
N TYR A 10 51.11 22.75 6.17
CA TYR A 10 50.53 21.98 5.06
C TYR A 10 49.80 22.89 4.08
N GLU A 11 50.50 23.28 3.01
CA GLU A 11 49.90 24.11 1.94
C GLU A 11 49.01 23.25 1.04
N LEU A 12 47.71 23.51 1.04
CA LEU A 12 46.74 22.79 0.22
C LEU A 12 46.83 23.23 -1.25
N LEU A 13 47.24 22.29 -2.11
CA LEU A 13 47.36 22.48 -3.55
C LEU A 13 46.00 22.21 -4.23
N ASP A 14 45.88 21.15 -5.02
CA ASP A 14 44.63 20.76 -5.68
C ASP A 14 43.82 19.72 -4.88
N ARG A 15 42.49 19.75 -5.02
CA ARG A 15 41.61 18.76 -4.38
C ARG A 15 41.56 17.48 -5.21
N ILE A 16 41.94 16.36 -4.58
CA ILE A 16 42.05 15.04 -5.23
C ILE A 16 40.88 14.10 -4.88
N GLY A 17 39.98 14.47 -3.97
CA GLY A 17 38.75 13.73 -3.69
C GLY A 17 37.76 14.52 -2.84
N ALA A 18 36.47 14.13 -2.90
CA ALA A 18 35.41 14.68 -2.06
C ALA A 18 34.27 13.66 -1.89
N GLY A 19 33.61 13.66 -0.73
CA GLY A 19 32.45 12.80 -0.46
C GLY A 19 31.83 13.10 0.91
N GLY A 20 30.79 12.35 1.29
CA GLY A 20 29.97 12.60 2.49
C GLY A 20 30.68 12.53 3.86
N MET A 21 31.99 12.37 3.91
CA MET A 21 32.82 12.42 5.13
C MET A 21 33.85 13.56 5.13
N GLY A 22 34.09 14.24 4.00
CA GLY A 22 35.17 15.21 3.90
C GLY A 22 35.70 15.47 2.50
N GLN A 23 36.83 16.17 2.44
CA GLN A 23 37.56 16.51 1.21
C GLN A 23 39.02 16.09 1.34
N VAL A 24 39.55 15.40 0.32
CA VAL A 24 40.96 14.99 0.25
C VAL A 24 41.70 15.92 -0.70
N TRP A 25 42.79 16.50 -0.23
CA TRP A 25 43.62 17.46 -0.94
C TRP A 25 45.02 16.90 -1.13
N ARG A 26 45.63 17.19 -2.28
CA ARG A 26 47.09 17.16 -2.39
C ARG A 26 47.63 18.37 -1.64
N ALA A 27 48.67 18.20 -0.84
CA ALA A 27 49.31 19.29 -0.12
C ALA A 27 50.83 19.15 -0.14
N GLU A 28 51.52 20.24 0.16
CA GLU A 28 52.96 20.25 0.40
C GLU A 28 53.26 20.42 1.90
N ASP A 29 54.05 19.51 2.46
CA ASP A 29 54.61 19.61 3.81
C ASP A 29 55.81 20.56 3.74
N THR A 30 55.57 21.86 3.92
CA THR A 30 56.55 22.94 3.65
C THR A 30 57.79 22.87 4.55
N ARG A 31 57.75 22.08 5.63
CA ARG A 31 58.91 21.80 6.50
C ARG A 31 59.77 20.62 6.03
N LEU A 32 59.19 19.70 5.25
CA LEU A 32 59.87 18.49 4.75
C LEU A 32 60.04 18.45 3.22
N GLY A 33 59.53 19.46 2.49
CA GLY A 33 59.69 19.57 1.03
C GLY A 33 59.07 18.41 0.25
N ARG A 34 57.98 17.82 0.77
CA ARG A 34 57.35 16.60 0.21
C ARG A 34 55.86 16.77 0.00
N ARG A 35 55.34 16.14 -1.05
CA ARG A 35 53.90 16.04 -1.30
C ARG A 35 53.25 14.98 -0.42
N VAL A 36 52.09 15.33 0.13
CA VAL A 36 51.25 14.49 1.00
C VAL A 36 49.80 14.58 0.52
N ALA A 37 48.96 13.66 0.99
CA ALA A 37 47.51 13.81 0.92
C ALA A 37 46.98 14.24 2.30
N VAL A 38 46.02 15.15 2.31
CA VAL A 38 45.40 15.72 3.51
C VAL A 38 43.89 15.55 3.42
N LYS A 39 43.32 14.77 4.34
CA LYS A 39 41.87 14.55 4.44
C LYS A 39 41.29 15.49 5.51
N LEU A 40 40.53 16.48 5.07
CA LEU A 40 39.72 17.37 5.91
C LEU A 40 38.38 16.68 6.19
N LEU A 41 37.98 16.54 7.46
CA LEU A 41 36.66 15.98 7.80
C LEU A 41 35.56 17.03 7.80
N SER A 42 34.37 16.65 7.33
CA SER A 42 33.18 17.49 7.40
C SER A 42 32.37 17.19 8.67
N VAL A 43 32.23 18.18 9.55
CA VAL A 43 31.29 18.13 10.69
C VAL A 43 29.97 18.79 10.26
N PRO A 44 28.78 18.18 10.46
CA PRO A 44 27.50 18.79 10.12
C PRO A 44 27.26 20.12 10.85
N GLN A 45 26.66 21.09 10.16
CA GLN A 45 26.27 22.34 10.81
C GLN A 45 25.12 22.09 11.79
N GLY A 46 25.21 22.67 12.99
CA GLY A 46 24.25 22.46 14.07
C GLY A 46 24.60 21.33 15.05
N THR A 47 25.69 20.58 14.85
CA THR A 47 26.19 19.63 15.86
C THR A 47 26.59 20.37 17.16
N GLY A 48 25.92 20.03 18.27
CA GLY A 48 26.18 20.63 19.58
C GLY A 48 27.58 20.32 20.14
N GLY A 49 28.09 21.18 21.03
CA GLY A 49 29.47 21.14 21.52
C GLY A 49 29.92 19.78 22.07
N GLU A 50 29.13 19.17 22.95
CA GLU A 50 29.44 17.86 23.55
C GLU A 50 29.48 16.72 22.51
N THR A 51 28.55 16.72 21.55
CA THR A 51 28.54 15.75 20.44
C THR A 51 29.76 15.95 19.53
N ARG A 52 30.14 17.21 19.29
CA ARG A 52 31.32 17.57 18.49
C ARG A 52 32.60 17.13 19.19
N GLU A 53 32.79 17.46 20.47
CA GLU A 53 33.95 17.02 21.27
C GLU A 53 34.08 15.49 21.29
N ARG A 54 32.96 14.77 21.40
CA ARG A 54 32.93 13.30 21.31
C ARG A 54 33.37 12.77 19.94
N LEU A 55 32.92 13.38 18.84
CA LEU A 55 33.38 13.05 17.47
C LEU A 55 34.88 13.31 17.30
N LEU A 56 35.37 14.46 17.80
CA LEU A 56 36.79 14.83 17.75
C LEU A 56 37.67 13.86 18.57
N ALA A 57 37.22 13.48 19.77
CA ALA A 57 37.93 12.52 20.62
C ALA A 57 38.02 11.12 19.99
N MET A 58 36.95 10.66 19.32
CA MET A 58 36.98 9.39 18.57
C MET A 58 37.90 9.47 17.35
N PHE A 59 37.84 10.55 16.57
CA PHE A 59 38.74 10.79 15.43
C PHE A 59 40.22 10.73 15.85
N VAL A 60 40.60 11.44 16.91
CA VAL A 60 41.98 11.45 17.41
C VAL A 60 42.40 10.06 17.95
N ARG A 61 41.49 9.33 18.60
CA ARG A 61 41.75 7.95 19.06
C ARG A 61 42.01 7.00 17.90
N GLU A 62 41.20 7.05 16.86
CA GLU A 62 41.27 6.11 15.73
C GLU A 62 42.36 6.49 14.72
N ALA A 63 42.68 7.78 14.55
CA ALA A 63 43.89 8.22 13.84
C ALA A 63 45.17 7.64 14.49
N ARG A 64 45.24 7.63 15.82
CA ARG A 64 46.35 7.01 16.57
C ARG A 64 46.35 5.48 16.48
N ALA A 65 45.17 4.86 16.45
CA ALA A 65 45.04 3.41 16.28
C ALA A 65 45.54 2.97 14.88
N ALA A 66 45.16 3.69 13.82
CA ALA A 66 45.66 3.46 12.46
C ALA A 66 47.17 3.75 12.34
N ALA A 67 47.68 4.78 13.01
CA ALA A 67 49.11 5.10 13.05
C ALA A 67 49.98 4.01 13.74
N ALA A 68 49.38 3.12 14.53
CA ALA A 68 50.06 2.02 15.21
C ALA A 68 50.09 0.71 14.40
N LEU A 69 49.46 0.66 13.21
CA LEU A 69 49.41 -0.53 12.37
C LEU A 69 50.62 -0.62 11.42
N ASP A 70 51.60 -1.46 11.76
CA ASP A 70 52.69 -1.82 10.87
C ASP A 70 52.23 -2.84 9.81
N SER A 71 51.94 -2.37 8.59
CA SER A 71 51.57 -3.22 7.46
C SER A 71 51.84 -2.56 6.12
N SER A 72 52.55 -3.26 5.24
CA SER A 72 52.79 -2.85 3.85
C SER A 72 51.51 -2.68 3.02
N TYR A 73 50.35 -3.14 3.50
CA TYR A 73 49.06 -3.06 2.79
C TYR A 73 48.12 -1.96 3.32
N ILE A 74 48.53 -1.23 4.36
CA ILE A 74 47.81 -0.11 4.94
C ILE A 74 48.52 1.21 4.55
N VAL A 75 47.77 2.30 4.43
CA VAL A 75 48.34 3.65 4.33
C VAL A 75 48.68 4.16 5.74
N PRO A 76 49.95 4.45 6.06
CA PRO A 76 50.32 4.97 7.37
C PRO A 76 49.91 6.43 7.53
N VAL A 77 49.44 6.81 8.73
CA VAL A 77 49.21 8.21 9.09
C VAL A 77 50.55 8.88 9.36
N PHE A 78 50.81 10.04 8.72
CA PHE A 78 52.00 10.85 8.92
C PHE A 78 51.82 11.93 9.99
N ASP A 79 50.62 12.52 10.09
CA ASP A 79 50.31 13.57 11.06
C ASP A 79 48.78 13.75 11.22
N HIS A 80 48.35 14.50 12.23
CA HIS A 80 46.94 14.87 12.45
C HIS A 80 46.85 16.22 13.18
N GLY A 81 45.81 17.01 12.89
CA GLY A 81 45.64 18.33 13.50
C GLY A 81 44.23 18.89 13.39
N MET A 82 44.09 20.16 13.79
CA MET A 82 42.82 20.88 13.90
C MET A 82 43.02 22.32 13.42
N HIS A 83 42.61 22.61 12.19
CA HIS A 83 42.81 23.91 11.57
C HIS A 83 41.47 24.62 11.36
N GLU A 84 41.34 25.87 11.84
CA GLU A 84 40.07 26.63 11.84
C GLU A 84 38.87 25.78 12.28
N ASP A 85 39.05 25.02 13.37
CA ASP A 85 38.01 24.19 13.98
C ASP A 85 37.55 22.98 13.13
N VAL A 86 38.30 22.66 12.05
CA VAL A 86 38.14 21.51 11.15
C VAL A 86 39.24 20.45 11.40
N PRO A 87 38.90 19.16 11.59
CA PRO A 87 39.89 18.10 11.76
C PRO A 87 40.58 17.74 10.44
N TYR A 88 41.89 17.47 10.49
CA TYR A 88 42.63 16.97 9.34
C TYR A 88 43.54 15.78 9.67
N LEU A 89 43.67 14.88 8.71
CA LEU A 89 44.57 13.72 8.72
C LEU A 89 45.58 13.85 7.57
N VAL A 90 46.87 13.65 7.83
CA VAL A 90 47.95 13.70 6.83
C VAL A 90 48.46 12.29 6.56
N MET A 91 48.57 11.91 5.29
CA MET A 91 48.98 10.60 4.82
C MET A 91 49.91 10.72 3.59
N PRO A 92 50.70 9.70 3.22
CA PRO A 92 51.45 9.72 1.96
C PRO A 92 50.50 9.82 0.76
N LEU A 93 50.89 10.63 -0.23
CA LEU A 93 50.20 10.69 -1.51
C LEU A 93 50.53 9.41 -2.31
N ILE A 94 49.63 8.43 -2.30
CA ILE A 94 49.79 7.19 -3.07
C ILE A 94 49.51 7.45 -4.56
N ALA A 95 50.31 6.86 -5.44
CA ALA A 95 50.07 6.81 -6.87
C ALA A 95 49.55 5.41 -7.26
N GLY A 96 48.34 5.36 -7.79
CA GLY A 96 47.64 4.11 -8.14
C GLY A 96 46.19 4.39 -8.57
N SER A 97 45.46 3.32 -8.87
CA SER A 97 44.02 3.35 -9.21
C SER A 97 43.23 2.63 -8.14
N THR A 98 42.03 3.11 -7.80
CA THR A 98 41.15 2.35 -6.89
C THR A 98 40.59 1.10 -7.58
N VAL A 99 40.16 0.11 -6.81
CA VAL A 99 39.43 -1.05 -7.36
C VAL A 99 38.14 -0.58 -8.06
N GLY A 100 37.55 0.54 -7.62
CA GLY A 100 36.46 1.22 -8.31
C GLY A 100 36.83 1.70 -9.72
N ASP A 101 37.99 2.34 -9.88
CA ASP A 101 38.48 2.80 -11.18
C ASP A 101 38.80 1.62 -12.11
N LEU A 102 39.38 0.54 -11.57
CA LEU A 102 39.66 -0.69 -12.34
C LEU A 102 38.37 -1.36 -12.84
N LEU A 103 37.34 -1.45 -11.98
CA LEU A 103 36.00 -1.93 -12.33
C LEU A 103 35.32 -1.04 -13.38
N ALA A 104 35.43 0.29 -13.25
CA ALA A 104 34.85 1.24 -14.21
C ALA A 104 35.54 1.18 -15.59
N ALA A 105 36.85 0.92 -15.62
CA ALA A 105 37.64 0.83 -16.86
C ALA A 105 37.54 -0.54 -17.56
N SER A 106 37.37 -1.63 -16.82
CA SER A 106 37.52 -3.01 -17.33
C SER A 106 36.28 -3.90 -17.15
N GLY A 107 35.31 -3.50 -16.32
CA GLY A 107 34.25 -4.39 -15.86
C GLY A 107 34.80 -5.53 -15.00
N PRO A 108 34.37 -6.79 -15.19
CA PRO A 108 34.85 -7.94 -14.43
C PRO A 108 36.37 -8.17 -14.61
N LEU A 109 37.11 -8.28 -13.50
CA LEU A 109 38.57 -8.37 -13.52
C LEU A 109 39.08 -9.80 -13.85
N PRO A 110 40.35 -9.96 -14.29
CA PRO A 110 41.00 -11.26 -14.45
C PRO A 110 41.13 -12.01 -13.11
N LEU A 111 40.88 -13.33 -13.11
CA LEU A 111 40.78 -14.13 -11.86
C LEU A 111 42.03 -14.05 -10.97
N ARG A 112 43.23 -14.08 -11.57
CA ARG A 112 44.50 -13.89 -10.87
C ARG A 112 44.58 -12.52 -10.16
N GLN A 113 44.06 -11.47 -10.78
CA GLN A 113 44.05 -10.11 -10.23
C GLN A 113 43.03 -10.01 -9.08
N VAL A 114 41.83 -10.57 -9.24
CA VAL A 114 40.83 -10.70 -8.15
C VAL A 114 41.44 -11.39 -6.94
N ALA A 115 42.09 -12.54 -7.16
CA ALA A 115 42.70 -13.34 -6.10
C ALA A 115 43.85 -12.60 -5.40
N THR A 116 44.69 -11.92 -6.17
CA THR A 116 45.84 -11.16 -5.67
C THR A 116 45.41 -9.93 -4.86
N ILE A 117 44.43 -9.16 -5.34
CA ILE A 117 43.88 -8.01 -4.63
C ILE A 117 43.21 -8.48 -3.33
N GLY A 118 42.33 -9.48 -3.41
CA GLY A 118 41.62 -10.02 -2.25
C GLY A 118 42.57 -10.53 -1.17
N ALA A 119 43.59 -11.32 -1.54
CA ALA A 119 44.58 -11.84 -0.59
C ALA A 119 45.37 -10.72 0.11
N GLN A 120 45.73 -9.65 -0.61
CA GLN A 120 46.41 -8.50 0.00
C GLN A 120 45.49 -7.68 0.93
N VAL A 121 44.20 -7.53 0.60
CA VAL A 121 43.22 -6.94 1.54
C VAL A 121 43.05 -7.80 2.78
N CYS A 122 42.97 -9.13 2.63
CA CYS A 122 42.96 -10.05 3.77
C CYS A 122 44.19 -9.92 4.67
N ARG A 123 45.40 -9.73 4.11
CA ARG A 123 46.62 -9.48 4.89
C ARG A 123 46.52 -8.19 5.72
N ALA A 124 45.98 -7.11 5.14
CA ALA A 124 45.75 -5.86 5.86
C ALA A 124 44.73 -6.02 7.01
N LEU A 125 43.59 -6.68 6.73
CA LEU A 125 42.57 -6.97 7.71
C LEU A 125 43.10 -7.87 8.85
N ALA A 126 43.86 -8.91 8.53
CA ALA A 126 44.46 -9.80 9.53
C ALA A 126 45.46 -9.10 10.47
N THR A 127 46.13 -8.02 10.03
CA THR A 127 46.94 -7.15 10.91
C THR A 127 46.04 -6.24 11.76
N ALA A 128 45.02 -5.62 11.18
CA ALA A 128 44.10 -4.74 11.91
C ALA A 128 43.29 -5.49 12.99
N HIS A 129 42.72 -6.64 12.65
CA HIS A 129 41.96 -7.51 13.57
C HIS A 129 42.84 -8.03 14.71
N ALA A 130 44.11 -8.36 14.44
CA ALA A 130 45.08 -8.75 15.48
C ALA A 130 45.43 -7.60 16.46
N ALA A 131 45.22 -6.35 16.07
CA ALA A 131 45.31 -5.17 16.93
C ALA A 131 43.95 -4.76 17.56
N GLY A 132 42.89 -5.53 17.35
CA GLY A 132 41.53 -5.22 17.83
C GLY A 132 40.79 -4.15 17.00
N ILE A 133 41.24 -3.84 15.78
CA ILE A 133 40.70 -2.78 14.94
C ILE A 133 39.89 -3.39 13.78
N VAL A 134 38.58 -3.17 13.78
CA VAL A 134 37.67 -3.50 12.67
C VAL A 134 37.43 -2.24 11.82
N HIS A 135 37.55 -2.37 10.50
CA HIS A 135 37.64 -1.26 9.54
C HIS A 135 36.29 -0.64 9.18
N ARG A 136 35.21 -1.43 9.06
CA ARG A 136 33.81 -0.99 8.87
C ARG A 136 33.51 -0.17 7.60
N ASP A 137 34.40 -0.17 6.61
CA ASP A 137 34.17 0.54 5.33
C ASP A 137 35.00 -0.04 4.15
N ILE A 138 35.18 -1.37 4.10
CA ILE A 138 35.82 -2.03 2.96
C ILE A 138 34.88 -1.94 1.74
N LYS A 139 35.35 -1.29 0.67
CA LYS A 139 34.64 -1.10 -0.60
C LYS A 139 35.62 -0.71 -1.72
N PRO A 140 35.28 -0.84 -3.01
CA PRO A 140 36.21 -0.60 -4.13
C PRO A 140 36.92 0.76 -4.13
N ALA A 141 36.28 1.82 -3.62
CA ALA A 141 36.85 3.16 -3.56
C ALA A 141 37.91 3.36 -2.46
N ASN A 142 37.91 2.52 -1.42
CA ASN A 142 38.83 2.63 -0.27
C ASN A 142 40.08 1.74 -0.41
N VAL A 143 40.18 1.01 -1.53
CA VAL A 143 41.25 0.04 -1.82
C VAL A 143 41.92 0.44 -3.12
N MET A 144 43.20 0.82 -3.06
CA MET A 144 44.00 1.26 -4.21
C MET A 144 45.05 0.24 -4.60
N VAL A 145 45.29 0.06 -5.90
CA VAL A 145 46.38 -0.76 -6.46
C VAL A 145 47.43 0.19 -7.04
N THR A 146 48.67 0.08 -6.59
CA THR A 146 49.80 0.86 -7.11
C THR A 146 50.33 0.27 -8.43
N GLY A 147 51.24 0.98 -9.11
CA GLY A 147 51.94 0.48 -10.31
C GLY A 147 52.86 -0.75 -10.09
N GLU A 148 52.89 -1.32 -8.89
CA GLU A 148 53.65 -2.52 -8.50
C GLU A 148 52.72 -3.67 -8.07
N ASP A 149 51.48 -3.71 -8.59
CA ASP A 149 50.40 -4.66 -8.23
C ASP A 149 50.15 -4.78 -6.70
N THR A 150 50.52 -3.74 -5.95
CA THR A 150 50.48 -3.72 -4.48
C THR A 150 49.28 -2.94 -3.99
N VAL A 151 48.48 -3.55 -3.11
CA VAL A 151 47.28 -2.97 -2.51
C VAL A 151 47.64 -2.02 -1.37
N LYS A 152 46.93 -0.89 -1.31
CA LYS A 152 46.91 0.06 -0.20
C LYS A 152 45.46 0.32 0.20
N ILE A 153 45.12 -0.03 1.44
CA ILE A 153 43.87 0.37 2.09
C ILE A 153 44.02 1.81 2.61
N LEU A 154 43.14 2.69 2.14
CA LEU A 154 43.29 4.14 2.29
C LEU A 154 42.70 4.71 3.59
N ASP A 155 41.55 4.18 4.02
CA ASP A 155 40.64 4.87 4.92
C ASP A 155 39.92 3.89 5.87
N PHE A 156 40.43 3.73 7.09
CA PHE A 156 39.65 3.13 8.17
C PHE A 156 38.38 3.95 8.45
N GLY A 157 37.33 3.36 9.01
CA GLY A 157 36.00 3.97 9.14
C GLY A 157 35.83 5.07 10.21
N VAL A 158 36.81 5.99 10.35
CA VAL A 158 37.10 6.92 11.49
C VAL A 158 35.95 7.85 11.97
N ALA A 159 34.73 7.74 11.42
CA ALA A 159 33.60 8.61 11.72
C ALA A 159 32.22 7.91 11.81
N LYS A 160 32.12 6.58 11.61
CA LYS A 160 30.81 5.88 11.50
C LYS A 160 30.14 5.48 12.84
N PHE A 161 30.77 5.76 13.98
CA PHE A 161 30.33 5.25 15.29
C PHE A 161 29.09 5.92 15.92
N VAL A 162 28.40 6.82 15.21
CA VAL A 162 27.17 7.48 15.69
C VAL A 162 25.91 7.00 14.94
N ASP A 163 26.06 6.55 13.68
CA ASP A 163 24.93 6.32 12.77
C ASP A 163 24.09 5.07 13.07
N ALA A 164 24.69 4.02 13.67
CA ALA A 164 24.04 2.71 13.79
C ALA A 164 23.20 2.53 15.09
N THR A 165 23.54 3.22 16.17
CA THR A 165 23.03 2.89 17.51
C THR A 165 22.42 4.06 18.30
N THR A 166 22.42 5.30 17.78
CA THR A 166 21.93 6.47 18.55
C THR A 166 21.06 7.47 17.80
N ALA A 167 20.75 7.27 16.51
CA ALA A 167 20.02 8.28 15.71
C ALA A 167 19.02 7.68 14.69
N PRO A 168 17.76 7.39 15.10
CA PRO A 168 16.71 6.83 14.22
C PRO A 168 16.27 7.72 13.03
N GLY A 169 16.84 8.91 12.86
CA GLY A 169 16.42 9.89 11.84
C GLY A 169 17.48 10.26 10.79
N TYR A 170 18.76 9.86 10.95
CA TYR A 170 19.80 10.35 10.04
C TYR A 170 19.81 9.63 8.68
N LEU A 171 19.41 8.35 8.65
CA LEU A 171 19.23 7.56 7.44
C LEU A 171 17.99 7.95 6.60
N THR A 172 17.11 8.82 7.12
CA THR A 172 15.80 9.14 6.53
C THR A 172 15.56 10.64 6.29
N SER A 173 16.41 11.53 6.79
CA SER A 173 16.19 12.99 6.73
C SER A 173 16.90 13.73 5.59
N SER A 174 17.88 13.10 4.93
CA SER A 174 18.59 13.67 3.77
C SER A 174 18.91 12.59 2.74
N GLY A 175 18.70 12.88 1.46
CA GLY A 175 19.01 11.98 0.33
C GLY A 175 20.50 11.76 0.05
N ASP A 176 21.38 12.35 0.87
CA ASP A 176 22.84 12.36 0.70
C ASP A 176 23.57 11.19 1.39
N ALA A 177 22.85 10.26 2.02
CA ALA A 177 23.43 8.99 2.46
C ALA A 177 23.92 8.22 1.22
N PRO A 178 25.24 8.02 1.02
CA PRO A 178 25.75 7.60 -0.28
C PRO A 178 25.40 6.13 -0.55
N VAL A 179 24.38 5.91 -1.38
CA VAL A 179 23.81 4.60 -1.75
C VAL A 179 24.89 3.57 -2.10
N GLY A 180 25.92 3.99 -2.83
CA GLY A 180 27.11 3.21 -3.19
C GLY A 180 27.98 2.72 -2.02
N THR A 181 27.65 2.99 -0.74
CA THR A 181 28.31 2.39 0.44
C THR A 181 27.43 1.33 1.14
N LEU A 182 26.12 1.26 0.85
CA LEU A 182 25.24 0.22 1.41
C LEU A 182 25.52 -1.16 0.83
N HIS A 183 25.91 -1.23 -0.46
CA HIS A 183 26.23 -2.45 -1.25
C HIS A 183 27.32 -3.38 -0.68
N TYR A 184 28.01 -2.97 0.39
CA TYR A 184 29.11 -3.71 1.04
C TYR A 184 28.89 -3.81 2.56
N MET A 185 27.71 -3.43 3.07
CA MET A 185 27.46 -3.34 4.51
C MET A 185 26.93 -4.68 5.06
N ALA A 186 27.54 -5.15 6.14
CA ALA A 186 27.24 -6.46 6.72
C ALA A 186 25.92 -6.48 7.54
N PRO A 187 25.23 -7.64 7.64
CA PRO A 187 23.92 -7.78 8.29
C PRO A 187 23.83 -7.19 9.69
N GLU A 188 24.83 -7.47 10.53
CA GLU A 188 24.91 -7.06 11.94
C GLU A 188 24.84 -5.54 12.14
N ARG A 189 25.29 -4.79 11.14
CA ARG A 189 25.28 -3.32 11.14
C ARG A 189 23.89 -2.71 10.95
N PHE A 190 22.94 -3.52 10.49
CA PHE A 190 21.52 -3.16 10.40
C PHE A 190 20.70 -3.71 11.57
N THR A 191 21.18 -4.76 12.27
CA THR A 191 20.47 -5.38 13.40
C THR A 191 20.97 -4.93 14.78
N GLY A 192 22.08 -4.18 14.85
CA GLY A 192 22.63 -3.63 16.08
C GLY A 192 23.40 -4.65 16.94
N GLN A 193 23.85 -5.76 16.35
CA GLN A 193 24.73 -6.73 17.00
C GLN A 193 26.19 -6.25 16.95
N GLY A 194 27.08 -6.93 17.69
CA GLY A 194 28.48 -6.49 17.83
C GLY A 194 29.28 -6.63 16.53
N ASP A 195 29.88 -5.54 16.06
CA ASP A 195 30.85 -5.56 14.96
C ASP A 195 32.16 -6.29 15.37
N ASP A 196 32.54 -7.33 14.64
CA ASP A 196 33.85 -8.00 14.78
C ASP A 196 34.60 -8.09 13.43
N GLY A 197 35.67 -8.88 13.35
CA GLY A 197 36.45 -9.04 12.12
C GLY A 197 35.65 -9.62 10.93
N GLY A 198 34.62 -10.43 11.19
CA GLY A 198 33.69 -10.98 10.20
C GLY A 198 32.87 -9.91 9.48
N THR A 199 32.71 -8.73 10.06
CA THR A 199 32.09 -7.55 9.41
C THR A 199 32.91 -7.07 8.21
N ASP A 200 34.23 -7.04 8.32
CA ASP A 200 35.11 -6.65 7.20
C ASP A 200 35.25 -7.77 6.16
N VAL A 201 35.20 -9.04 6.58
CA VAL A 201 35.21 -10.20 5.68
C VAL A 201 33.98 -10.21 4.78
N TYR A 202 32.79 -9.89 5.32
CA TYR A 202 31.56 -9.78 4.53
C TYR A 202 31.64 -8.66 3.48
N ALA A 203 32.14 -7.49 3.88
CA ALA A 203 32.35 -6.35 2.99
C ALA A 203 33.36 -6.67 1.87
N LEU A 204 34.44 -7.39 2.19
CA LEU A 204 35.36 -7.95 1.21
C LEU A 204 34.69 -9.00 0.30
N GLY A 205 33.82 -9.86 0.83
CA GLY A 205 33.03 -10.82 0.04
C GLY A 205 32.16 -10.13 -1.01
N CYS A 206 31.53 -9.00 -0.67
CA CYS A 206 30.77 -8.17 -1.60
C CYS A 206 31.67 -7.60 -2.71
N MET A 207 32.85 -7.09 -2.34
CA MET A 207 33.83 -6.58 -3.29
C MET A 207 34.43 -7.67 -4.19
N VAL A 208 34.67 -8.88 -3.68
CA VAL A 208 35.16 -10.03 -4.47
C VAL A 208 34.09 -10.50 -5.46
N HIS A 209 32.82 -10.59 -5.06
CA HIS A 209 31.72 -10.86 -6.00
C HIS A 209 31.70 -9.83 -7.14
N GLN A 210 31.87 -8.55 -6.83
CA GLN A 210 31.90 -7.49 -7.84
C GLN A 210 33.14 -7.57 -8.74
N MET A 211 34.33 -7.79 -8.20
CA MET A 211 35.55 -8.00 -9.01
C MET A 211 35.42 -9.23 -9.93
N LEU A 212 34.68 -10.27 -9.53
CA LEU A 212 34.40 -11.44 -10.36
C LEU A 212 33.35 -11.18 -11.45
N THR A 213 32.31 -10.39 -11.18
CA THR A 213 31.08 -10.36 -12.02
C THR A 213 30.74 -8.97 -12.61
N GLY A 214 31.46 -7.93 -12.23
CA GLY A 214 31.18 -6.53 -12.57
C GLY A 214 30.13 -5.85 -11.66
N ALA A 215 29.32 -6.61 -10.92
CA ALA A 215 28.21 -6.10 -10.10
C ALA A 215 28.28 -6.58 -8.64
N PRO A 216 27.83 -5.77 -7.66
CA PRO A 216 27.71 -6.22 -6.27
C PRO A 216 26.74 -7.42 -6.15
N PRO A 217 26.81 -8.21 -5.05
CA PRO A 217 25.99 -9.42 -4.89
C PRO A 217 24.49 -9.11 -4.86
N PHE A 218 24.14 -7.96 -4.29
CA PHE A 218 22.82 -7.35 -4.31
C PHE A 218 22.96 -5.97 -4.97
N ASP A 219 21.99 -5.61 -5.81
CA ASP A 219 21.88 -4.28 -6.41
C ASP A 219 20.38 -3.96 -6.48
N SER A 220 19.98 -2.78 -5.99
CA SER A 220 18.57 -2.42 -5.86
C SER A 220 18.39 -0.90 -5.85
N GLY A 221 17.34 -0.42 -6.51
CA GLY A 221 17.02 1.00 -6.62
C GLY A 221 16.60 1.68 -5.32
N SER A 222 16.43 0.93 -4.22
CA SER A 222 16.10 1.45 -2.90
C SER A 222 17.13 1.02 -1.85
N ALA A 223 17.61 1.99 -1.06
CA ALA A 223 18.47 1.75 0.10
C ALA A 223 17.87 0.71 1.06
N VAL A 224 16.55 0.74 1.30
CA VAL A 224 15.86 -0.17 2.23
C VAL A 224 15.76 -1.59 1.66
N ALA A 225 15.54 -1.73 0.35
CA ALA A 225 15.55 -3.03 -0.31
C ALA A 225 16.97 -3.64 -0.34
N LEU A 226 18.00 -2.81 -0.52
CA LEU A 226 19.39 -3.24 -0.42
C LEU A 226 19.76 -3.69 1.01
N MET A 227 19.29 -2.98 2.04
CA MET A 227 19.39 -3.42 3.45
C MET A 227 18.69 -4.77 3.69
N HIS A 228 17.46 -4.93 3.18
CA HIS A 228 16.72 -6.20 3.26
C HIS A 228 17.50 -7.35 2.62
N ALA A 229 18.06 -7.13 1.43
CA ALA A 229 18.85 -8.14 0.72
C ALA A 229 20.12 -8.51 1.49
N HIS A 230 20.83 -7.53 2.05
CA HIS A 230 21.99 -7.77 2.90
C HIS A 230 21.64 -8.58 4.16
N VAL A 231 20.50 -8.36 4.82
CA VAL A 231 20.10 -9.13 6.01
C VAL A 231 19.52 -10.51 5.67
N TYR A 232 18.60 -10.61 4.71
CA TYR A 232 17.74 -11.80 4.53
C TYR A 232 17.98 -12.62 3.26
N GLU A 233 18.43 -12.02 2.16
CA GLU A 233 18.47 -12.72 0.86
C GLU A 233 19.80 -13.46 0.64
N THR A 234 19.77 -14.74 0.29
CA THR A 234 20.99 -15.48 -0.08
C THR A 234 21.51 -14.97 -1.43
N PRO A 235 22.78 -14.52 -1.53
CA PRO A 235 23.32 -14.01 -2.78
C PRO A 235 23.48 -15.13 -3.81
N GLY A 236 23.22 -14.81 -5.08
CA GLY A 236 23.50 -15.73 -6.19
C GLY A 236 25.00 -16.05 -6.30
N PRO A 237 25.38 -17.27 -6.73
CA PRO A 237 26.78 -17.62 -6.92
C PRO A 237 27.39 -16.79 -8.07
N PRO A 238 28.65 -16.29 -7.94
CA PRO A 238 29.36 -15.63 -9.03
C PRO A 238 29.32 -16.36 -10.37
N SER A 239 29.37 -17.70 -10.38
CA SER A 239 29.30 -18.52 -11.59
C SER A 239 28.01 -18.34 -12.41
N ALA A 240 26.89 -17.96 -11.78
CA ALA A 240 25.64 -17.68 -12.47
C ALA A 240 25.67 -16.37 -13.28
N ARG A 241 26.53 -15.41 -12.90
CA ARG A 241 26.79 -14.17 -13.67
C ARG A 241 28.01 -14.28 -14.58
N ARG A 242 28.97 -15.14 -14.25
CA ARG A 242 30.18 -15.43 -15.05
C ARG A 242 30.38 -16.95 -15.19
N PRO A 243 29.75 -17.58 -16.21
CA PRO A 243 29.95 -19.00 -16.49
C PRO A 243 31.44 -19.34 -16.69
N GLY A 244 31.85 -20.53 -16.24
CA GLY A 244 33.24 -20.99 -16.29
C GLY A 244 34.10 -20.67 -15.06
N LEU A 245 33.56 -19.98 -14.04
CA LEU A 245 34.24 -19.89 -12.75
C LEU A 245 34.34 -21.27 -12.07
N ALA A 246 35.53 -21.60 -11.53
CA ALA A 246 35.73 -22.81 -10.75
C ALA A 246 34.89 -22.77 -9.45
N PRO A 247 34.26 -23.89 -9.01
CA PRO A 247 33.36 -23.91 -7.84
C PRO A 247 33.95 -23.41 -6.51
N ALA A 248 35.28 -23.39 -6.38
CA ALA A 248 35.98 -22.82 -5.25
C ALA A 248 35.72 -21.31 -5.08
N TRP A 249 35.51 -20.56 -6.18
CA TRP A 249 35.12 -19.15 -6.13
C TRP A 249 33.74 -18.95 -5.51
N ASP A 250 32.75 -19.75 -5.95
CA ASP A 250 31.40 -19.69 -5.40
C ASP A 250 31.38 -20.06 -3.92
N ASN A 251 32.14 -21.10 -3.52
CA ASN A 251 32.21 -21.53 -2.13
C ASN A 251 32.88 -20.49 -1.22
N LEU A 252 33.95 -19.84 -1.68
CA LEU A 252 34.59 -18.76 -0.95
C LEU A 252 33.65 -17.56 -0.76
N VAL A 253 33.04 -17.06 -1.85
CA VAL A 253 32.13 -15.91 -1.79
C VAL A 253 30.89 -16.23 -0.92
N ARG A 254 30.35 -17.46 -1.01
CA ARG A 254 29.25 -17.94 -0.16
C ARG A 254 29.61 -17.91 1.33
N GLY A 255 30.81 -18.36 1.69
CA GLY A 255 31.28 -18.36 3.08
C GLY A 255 31.54 -16.94 3.62
N MET A 256 32.14 -16.07 2.81
CA MET A 256 32.36 -14.67 3.20
C MET A 256 31.04 -13.89 3.35
N LEU A 257 30.01 -14.22 2.55
CA LEU A 257 28.69 -13.61 2.59
C LEU A 257 27.66 -14.34 3.48
N ALA A 258 28.11 -15.21 4.38
CA ALA A 258 27.23 -15.83 5.36
C ALA A 258 26.54 -14.76 6.23
N LYS A 259 25.23 -14.94 6.49
CA LYS A 259 24.43 -13.95 7.23
C LYS A 259 24.85 -13.91 8.70
N ASP A 260 24.89 -15.09 9.31
CA ASP A 260 25.54 -15.33 10.59
C ASP A 260 27.03 -14.96 10.51
N ILE A 261 27.56 -14.37 11.59
CA ILE A 261 28.94 -13.87 11.65
C ILE A 261 29.93 -14.99 11.98
N ASP A 262 29.53 -15.92 12.86
CA ASP A 262 30.33 -17.09 13.27
C ASP A 262 30.54 -18.11 12.13
N GLN A 263 29.76 -18.01 11.05
CA GLN A 263 29.86 -18.86 9.86
C GLN A 263 30.85 -18.32 8.81
N ARG A 264 31.41 -17.13 9.01
CA ARG A 264 32.34 -16.49 8.06
C ARG A 264 33.78 -16.98 8.34
N PRO A 265 34.62 -17.19 7.31
CA PRO A 265 36.04 -17.46 7.52
C PRO A 265 36.72 -16.20 8.09
N ASP A 266 37.70 -16.35 8.99
CA ASP A 266 38.53 -15.20 9.36
C ASP A 266 39.40 -14.71 8.17
N ALA A 267 39.99 -13.52 8.31
CA ALA A 267 40.80 -12.91 7.26
C ALA A 267 41.99 -13.79 6.80
N ARG A 268 42.60 -14.62 7.67
CA ARG A 268 43.72 -15.52 7.32
C ARG A 268 43.24 -16.75 6.57
N HIS A 269 42.09 -17.31 6.94
CA HIS A 269 41.46 -18.40 6.19
C HIS A 269 40.99 -17.93 4.80
N ALA A 270 40.39 -16.73 4.71
CA ALA A 270 40.04 -16.11 3.44
C ALA A 270 41.29 -15.80 2.58
N GLN A 271 42.38 -15.32 3.18
CA GLN A 271 43.67 -15.12 2.51
C GLN A 271 44.17 -16.42 1.86
N ALA A 272 44.24 -17.52 2.62
CA ALA A 272 44.77 -18.80 2.13
C ALA A 272 43.95 -19.36 0.96
N ALA A 273 42.62 -19.23 1.01
CA ALA A 273 41.75 -19.61 -0.10
C ALA A 273 42.00 -18.78 -1.36
N LEU A 274 42.21 -17.47 -1.22
CA LEU A 274 42.53 -16.57 -2.34
C LEU A 274 43.93 -16.84 -2.92
N GLU A 275 44.91 -17.18 -2.10
CA GLU A 275 46.27 -17.53 -2.55
C GLU A 275 46.30 -18.88 -3.30
N ALA A 276 45.48 -19.86 -2.89
CA ALA A 276 45.27 -21.08 -3.65
C ALA A 276 44.62 -20.79 -5.01
N LEU A 277 43.55 -19.99 -5.05
CA LEU A 277 42.89 -19.57 -6.29
C LEU A 277 43.82 -18.78 -7.23
N ALA A 278 44.71 -17.95 -6.70
CA ALA A 278 45.74 -17.25 -7.48
C ALA A 278 46.75 -18.23 -8.11
N THR A 279 47.04 -19.35 -7.43
CA THR A 279 47.98 -20.39 -7.87
C THR A 279 47.36 -21.28 -8.95
N ASP A 280 46.10 -21.68 -8.81
CA ASP A 280 45.40 -22.46 -9.85
C ASP A 280 45.09 -21.63 -11.09
N ALA A 281 44.84 -20.31 -10.93
CA ALA A 281 44.80 -19.35 -12.05
C ALA A 281 46.16 -19.13 -12.75
N GLN A 282 47.24 -19.79 -12.32
CA GLN A 282 48.53 -19.87 -13.05
C GLN A 282 48.68 -21.21 -13.81
N ARG A 283 47.77 -22.18 -13.62
CA ARG A 283 47.83 -23.53 -14.21
C ARG A 283 46.96 -23.71 -15.45
N GLU A 284 45.99 -22.83 -15.70
CA GLU A 284 45.24 -22.83 -16.96
C GLU A 284 46.16 -22.43 -18.14
N PRO A 285 46.22 -23.24 -19.22
CA PRO A 285 46.92 -22.85 -20.44
C PRO A 285 46.27 -21.62 -21.09
N GLY A 286 47.08 -20.80 -21.77
CA GLY A 286 46.58 -19.72 -22.62
C GLY A 286 45.61 -20.22 -23.72
N PRO A 287 44.81 -19.32 -24.31
CA PRO A 287 43.65 -19.69 -25.13
C PRO A 287 44.02 -20.63 -26.28
N ALA A 288 43.38 -21.81 -26.29
CA ALA A 288 43.50 -22.76 -27.37
C ALA A 288 42.97 -22.16 -28.69
N ALA A 289 43.72 -22.36 -29.79
CA ALA A 289 43.30 -21.92 -31.11
C ALA A 289 42.00 -22.63 -31.54
N PRO A 290 41.09 -21.95 -32.29
CA PRO A 290 39.83 -22.55 -32.72
C PRO A 290 40.08 -23.73 -33.66
N ALA A 291 39.48 -24.88 -33.35
CA ALA A 291 39.65 -26.11 -34.11
C ALA A 291 38.71 -26.16 -35.33
N THR A 292 39.27 -26.08 -36.54
CA THR A 292 38.56 -26.25 -37.81
C THR A 292 38.47 -27.72 -38.22
N PRO A 293 37.28 -28.25 -38.56
CA PRO A 293 37.15 -29.53 -39.25
C PRO A 293 37.00 -29.35 -40.78
N GLY A 294 37.91 -29.90 -41.57
CA GLY A 294 37.81 -29.95 -43.04
C GLY A 294 39.18 -30.00 -43.74
N VAL A 295 39.38 -30.95 -44.66
CA VAL A 295 40.68 -31.23 -45.30
C VAL A 295 40.52 -31.32 -46.84
N THR A 296 41.24 -30.45 -47.57
CA THR A 296 41.47 -30.45 -49.04
C THR A 296 40.21 -30.27 -49.95
N ASP A 297 40.29 -29.76 -51.19
CA ASP A 297 41.45 -29.57 -52.09
C ASP A 297 41.36 -28.27 -52.97
N LYS A 298 42.23 -28.15 -53.98
CA LYS A 298 42.59 -26.93 -54.74
C LYS A 298 41.56 -26.33 -55.74
N PRO A 299 41.75 -25.05 -56.15
CA PRO A 299 40.82 -24.29 -57.01
C PRO A 299 41.28 -24.05 -58.48
N PRO A 300 40.38 -23.53 -59.34
CA PRO A 300 40.68 -22.74 -60.54
C PRO A 300 40.40 -21.22 -60.34
N ALA A 301 40.72 -20.39 -61.34
CA ALA A 301 40.52 -18.93 -61.35
C ALA A 301 40.13 -18.40 -62.77
N PRO A 302 40.26 -17.11 -63.14
CA PRO A 302 39.18 -16.10 -63.14
C PRO A 302 38.90 -15.45 -64.52
N PRO A 303 38.03 -14.42 -64.60
CA PRO A 303 38.17 -13.33 -65.59
C PRO A 303 38.19 -11.91 -64.97
N ALA A 304 38.23 -10.87 -65.83
CA ALA A 304 38.84 -9.54 -65.58
C ALA A 304 37.84 -8.33 -65.53
N PRO A 305 38.28 -7.08 -65.22
CA PRO A 305 37.41 -5.93 -64.87
C PRO A 305 37.29 -4.82 -65.95
N ALA A 306 36.66 -3.67 -65.60
CA ALA A 306 36.54 -2.45 -66.42
C ALA A 306 36.87 -1.14 -65.63
N HIS A 307 37.00 0.00 -66.32
CA HIS A 307 37.75 1.20 -65.86
C HIS A 307 36.93 2.45 -65.38
N ALA A 308 37.61 3.36 -64.67
CA ALA A 308 37.20 4.75 -64.31
C ALA A 308 37.75 5.80 -65.32
N PRO A 309 37.37 7.10 -65.27
CA PRO A 309 38.09 8.14 -64.46
C PRO A 309 37.18 9.36 -64.05
N PRO A 310 37.64 10.59 -63.67
CA PRO A 310 38.91 11.11 -63.12
C PRO A 310 38.75 11.89 -61.75
N THR A 311 39.74 12.72 -61.37
CA THR A 311 39.98 13.45 -60.08
C THR A 311 39.81 15.01 -60.27
N PRO A 312 40.38 16.03 -59.50
CA PRO A 312 41.26 16.05 -58.30
C PRO A 312 41.20 17.27 -57.26
N LYS A 313 41.97 17.17 -56.16
CA LYS A 313 42.61 18.21 -55.25
C LYS A 313 41.89 18.86 -54.02
N SER A 314 42.48 18.59 -52.84
CA SER A 314 42.98 19.41 -51.67
C SER A 314 42.60 20.91 -51.47
N PRO A 315 42.76 21.54 -50.25
CA PRO A 315 43.57 21.15 -49.08
C PRO A 315 42.96 21.37 -47.65
N THR A 316 43.80 21.17 -46.60
CA THR A 316 43.65 21.36 -45.13
C THR A 316 43.70 22.85 -44.66
N PRO A 317 43.48 23.25 -43.36
CA PRO A 317 43.69 22.51 -42.08
C PRO A 317 42.76 22.75 -40.84
N LYS A 318 42.98 21.94 -39.79
CA LYS A 318 42.84 22.15 -38.31
C LYS A 318 41.58 22.78 -37.68
N ALA A 319 40.89 21.98 -36.83
CA ALA A 319 40.56 22.22 -35.40
C ALA A 319 39.47 21.19 -34.96
N ALA A 320 39.20 20.80 -33.71
CA ALA A 320 39.92 20.64 -32.43
C ALA A 320 38.83 20.41 -31.35
N ASP A 321 38.75 19.19 -30.83
CA ASP A 321 38.43 18.76 -29.44
C ASP A 321 37.17 19.20 -28.64
N ASN A 322 36.76 18.26 -27.76
CA ASN A 322 36.05 18.37 -26.46
C ASN A 322 34.52 18.59 -26.35
N HIS A 323 33.86 17.47 -25.98
CA HIS A 323 33.11 17.25 -24.73
C HIS A 323 32.48 18.45 -23.97
N SER A 324 31.15 18.39 -23.75
CA SER A 324 30.53 18.33 -22.40
C SER A 324 29.06 17.86 -22.48
N ASP A 325 28.65 16.91 -21.62
CA ASP A 325 27.66 17.03 -20.53
C ASP A 325 26.35 17.85 -20.74
N THR A 326 25.18 17.49 -20.18
CA THR A 326 24.88 16.49 -19.13
C THR A 326 23.43 15.94 -19.17
N ASN A 327 23.30 14.64 -18.85
CA ASN A 327 22.39 14.03 -17.86
C ASN A 327 20.97 14.61 -17.55
N THR A 328 19.94 13.76 -17.70
CA THR A 328 18.91 13.53 -16.65
C THR A 328 18.55 12.04 -16.61
N THR A 329 18.61 11.41 -15.43
CA THR A 329 18.15 10.02 -15.18
C THR A 329 16.80 9.99 -14.47
N ASN A 330 15.92 9.05 -14.86
CA ASN A 330 14.67 8.77 -14.14
C ASN A 330 14.86 7.57 -13.19
N SER A 331 14.28 7.66 -12.00
CA SER A 331 14.33 6.63 -10.95
C SER A 331 13.06 5.80 -10.88
N ASN A 332 13.19 4.47 -10.88
CA ASN A 332 12.09 3.57 -10.58
C ASN A 332 11.83 3.54 -9.06
N THR A 333 10.54 3.54 -8.67
CA THR A 333 10.09 3.21 -7.31
C THR A 333 8.98 2.19 -7.42
N ASP A 334 9.03 1.15 -6.58
CA ASP A 334 8.24 -0.07 -6.75
C ASP A 334 7.69 -0.48 -5.38
N THR A 335 6.38 -0.37 -5.19
CA THR A 335 5.69 -0.69 -3.93
C THR A 335 4.25 -1.15 -4.22
N GLY A 336 3.92 -2.36 -3.81
CA GLY A 336 2.61 -2.97 -4.08
C GLY A 336 1.51 -2.49 -3.16
N ALA A 337 0.87 -1.36 -3.49
CA ALA A 337 -0.42 -0.94 -2.93
C ALA A 337 -1.58 -1.35 -3.86
N PHE A 338 -2.74 -1.67 -3.29
CA PHE A 338 -3.95 -2.04 -4.06
C PHE A 338 -4.68 -0.79 -4.58
N LEU A 339 -4.06 -0.09 -5.54
CA LEU A 339 -4.60 1.15 -6.12
C LEU A 339 -5.94 0.91 -6.83
N LEU A 340 -7.01 1.49 -6.27
CA LEU A 340 -8.37 1.42 -6.82
C LEU A 340 -8.85 2.70 -7.54
N ALA A 341 -7.94 3.62 -7.91
CA ALA A 341 -8.21 4.57 -9.00
C ALA A 341 -6.91 5.08 -9.69
N PRO A 342 -7.01 5.57 -10.94
CA PRO A 342 -5.89 6.15 -11.69
C PRO A 342 -5.59 7.62 -11.33
N PRO A 343 -4.37 8.13 -11.62
CA PRO A 343 -4.04 9.55 -11.52
C PRO A 343 -4.71 10.42 -12.62
N LEU A 344 -4.73 11.74 -12.38
CA LEU A 344 -5.42 12.74 -13.20
C LEU A 344 -4.86 12.91 -14.64
N PRO A 345 -5.72 13.31 -15.61
CA PRO A 345 -5.31 13.50 -17.00
C PRO A 345 -4.52 14.80 -17.25
N GLY A 346 -3.44 14.70 -18.03
CA GLY A 346 -2.88 15.83 -18.77
C GLY A 346 -3.70 16.11 -20.04
N ASN A 347 -3.84 17.39 -20.42
CA ASN A 347 -4.66 17.79 -21.57
C ASN A 347 -4.19 17.21 -22.91
N GLY A 348 -5.16 16.91 -23.78
CA GLY A 348 -4.93 16.54 -25.18
C GLY A 348 -4.35 17.69 -26.04
N PRO A 349 -3.99 17.41 -27.31
CA PRO A 349 -3.15 18.28 -28.12
C PRO A 349 -3.78 19.62 -28.49
N ALA A 350 -2.94 20.65 -28.57
CA ALA A 350 -3.33 22.00 -28.95
C ALA A 350 -3.79 22.10 -30.43
N PRO A 351 -4.73 23.01 -30.76
CA PRO A 351 -5.22 23.20 -32.12
C PRO A 351 -4.20 23.92 -33.02
N THR A 352 -4.18 23.56 -34.30
CA THR A 352 -3.29 24.13 -35.32
C THR A 352 -3.71 25.55 -35.74
N PRO A 353 -2.86 26.58 -35.62
CA PRO A 353 -3.11 27.90 -36.18
C PRO A 353 -2.55 28.05 -37.60
N ALA A 354 -3.34 28.61 -38.51
CA ALA A 354 -2.84 29.17 -39.78
C ALA A 354 -2.23 30.58 -39.54
N PRO A 355 -1.29 31.05 -40.38
CA PRO A 355 -0.35 32.10 -40.00
C PRO A 355 -0.77 33.53 -40.37
N THR A 356 -0.14 34.54 -39.75
CA THR A 356 0.28 35.81 -40.40
C THR A 356 1.26 36.63 -39.54
N ALA A 357 2.35 37.10 -40.18
CA ALA A 357 3.26 38.20 -39.84
C ALA A 357 4.08 38.20 -38.52
N ALA A 358 5.35 38.63 -38.65
CA ALA A 358 6.26 39.01 -37.56
C ALA A 358 6.48 40.54 -37.55
N PRO A 359 7.10 41.10 -36.49
CA PRO A 359 8.48 41.56 -36.66
C PRO A 359 9.42 41.23 -35.47
N ALA A 360 10.69 41.62 -35.58
CA ALA A 360 11.80 41.35 -34.65
C ALA A 360 12.41 42.67 -34.10
N PRO A 361 13.59 42.69 -33.43
CA PRO A 361 14.17 41.76 -32.45
C PRO A 361 14.52 42.45 -31.09
N THR A 362 14.91 41.65 -30.08
CA THR A 362 15.39 42.11 -28.75
C THR A 362 16.90 42.43 -28.72
N PRO A 363 17.37 43.29 -27.80
CA PRO A 363 18.76 43.29 -27.31
C PRO A 363 18.91 42.86 -25.82
N THR A 364 20.15 42.51 -25.46
CA THR A 364 20.58 41.75 -24.25
C THR A 364 20.81 42.62 -22.98
N PRO A 365 20.64 42.09 -21.75
CA PRO A 365 20.83 42.85 -20.49
C PRO A 365 22.26 42.84 -19.92
N ALA A 366 22.57 43.81 -19.03
CA ALA A 366 23.76 43.82 -18.15
C ALA A 366 23.57 44.78 -16.94
N GLY A 367 24.20 44.50 -15.78
CA GLY A 367 24.39 45.47 -14.68
C GLY A 367 24.23 44.94 -13.24
N TYR A 368 25.28 45.06 -12.42
CA TYR A 368 25.29 44.80 -10.96
C TYR A 368 25.19 46.12 -10.15
N GLY A 369 24.70 46.09 -8.90
CA GLY A 369 24.81 47.21 -7.96
C GLY A 369 24.19 46.94 -6.56
N PRO A 370 24.84 47.29 -5.43
CA PRO A 370 24.38 46.99 -4.07
C PRO A 370 23.63 48.15 -3.36
N PRO A 371 22.83 47.88 -2.31
CA PRO A 371 22.12 48.90 -1.52
C PRO A 371 22.90 49.43 -0.29
N PRO A 372 22.78 50.74 0.06
CA PRO A 372 23.30 51.34 1.31
C PRO A 372 22.29 51.26 2.49
N PRO A 373 22.65 51.70 3.73
CA PRO A 373 22.05 51.16 4.96
C PRO A 373 20.85 51.93 5.58
N GLN A 374 20.30 51.31 6.63
CA GLN A 374 19.06 51.62 7.37
C GLN A 374 19.25 52.58 8.58
N PRO A 375 18.25 53.44 8.92
CA PRO A 375 18.13 54.16 10.20
C PRO A 375 17.16 53.49 11.20
N ALA A 376 17.18 53.90 12.48
CA ALA A 376 16.79 53.07 13.64
C ALA A 376 15.46 53.41 14.37
N ASN A 377 15.14 52.60 15.39
CA ASN A 377 13.90 52.53 16.19
C ASN A 377 13.59 53.74 17.11
N ALA A 378 12.30 53.93 17.47
CA ALA A 378 11.87 54.50 18.77
C ALA A 378 10.40 54.22 19.18
N ALA A 379 10.22 53.43 20.25
CA ALA A 379 9.25 53.53 21.38
C ALA A 379 7.70 53.67 21.21
N VAL A 380 6.99 53.35 22.32
CA VAL A 380 5.52 53.32 22.53
C VAL A 380 5.12 54.33 23.64
N PRO A 381 3.84 54.74 23.78
CA PRO A 381 3.07 54.37 24.99
C PRO A 381 1.54 54.14 24.76
N THR A 382 0.76 53.94 25.84
CA THR A 382 -0.57 53.27 25.83
C THR A 382 -1.71 53.98 26.59
N ALA A 383 -2.97 53.60 26.26
CA ALA A 383 -4.23 53.75 27.06
C ALA A 383 -4.82 55.18 27.23
N PRO A 384 -6.10 55.39 27.70
CA PRO A 384 -7.10 54.44 28.22
C PRO A 384 -8.55 54.56 27.60
N SER A 385 -9.55 53.94 28.25
CA SER A 385 -10.90 53.58 27.72
C SER A 385 -12.09 54.43 28.21
N ALA A 386 -13.23 54.46 27.46
CA ALA A 386 -14.64 54.36 27.96
C ALA A 386 -15.74 54.54 26.86
N GLY A 387 -16.94 53.94 27.03
CA GLY A 387 -18.21 54.59 26.62
C GLY A 387 -19.20 53.95 25.60
N THR A 388 -20.16 53.15 26.09
CA THR A 388 -21.64 53.28 25.85
C THR A 388 -22.33 53.19 24.46
N ALA A 389 -23.08 52.09 24.26
CA ALA A 389 -24.43 51.91 23.61
C ALA A 389 -24.70 52.22 22.10
N PRO A 390 -25.73 51.58 21.47
CA PRO A 390 -26.01 51.69 20.02
C PRO A 390 -27.25 52.55 19.61
N PRO A 391 -27.29 53.08 18.36
CA PRO A 391 -28.45 53.71 17.72
C PRO A 391 -29.27 52.73 16.80
N PRO A 392 -30.45 53.12 16.24
CA PRO A 392 -31.60 52.20 16.10
C PRO A 392 -32.08 51.82 14.68
N LEU A 393 -33.10 50.96 14.63
CA LEU A 393 -33.84 50.52 13.43
C LEU A 393 -34.76 51.61 12.82
N PRO A 394 -34.86 51.70 11.47
CA PRO A 394 -35.93 52.40 10.76
C PRO A 394 -37.18 51.51 10.52
N PRO A 395 -38.35 52.08 10.13
CA PRO A 395 -39.67 51.45 10.36
C PRO A 395 -40.30 50.73 9.15
N ALA A 396 -41.35 49.95 9.43
CA ALA A 396 -42.22 49.31 8.44
C ALA A 396 -43.59 50.01 8.34
N PRO A 397 -44.16 50.11 7.11
CA PRO A 397 -45.60 50.33 6.90
C PRO A 397 -46.19 49.38 5.83
N PRO A 398 -47.53 49.33 5.64
CA PRO A 398 -48.58 49.18 6.66
C PRO A 398 -49.53 48.00 6.33
N SER A 399 -50.46 47.67 7.23
CA SER A 399 -51.40 46.53 7.07
C SER A 399 -52.83 46.92 6.68
N THR A 400 -53.59 45.93 6.15
CA THR A 400 -55.07 45.75 6.22
C THR A 400 -55.99 46.70 5.43
N PRO A 401 -57.31 46.37 5.23
CA PRO A 401 -58.06 45.10 5.45
C PRO A 401 -58.99 44.66 4.26
N GLY A 402 -59.70 43.53 4.42
CA GLY A 402 -60.89 43.14 3.61
C GLY A 402 -60.71 41.80 2.87
N ALA A 403 -61.30 40.64 3.23
CA ALA A 403 -62.54 40.23 3.90
C ALA A 403 -63.76 40.00 2.95
N ALA A 404 -64.00 38.73 2.61
CA ALA A 404 -65.29 38.21 2.15
C ALA A 404 -65.38 36.70 2.46
N ALA A 405 -66.51 36.23 2.96
CA ALA A 405 -66.77 34.82 3.22
C ALA A 405 -68.23 34.47 2.85
N LEU A 406 -68.43 33.30 2.23
CA LEU A 406 -69.73 32.67 2.03
C LEU A 406 -69.60 31.15 2.19
N SER A 407 -70.70 30.48 2.54
CA SER A 407 -70.67 29.17 3.19
C SER A 407 -71.58 28.13 2.54
N ALA A 408 -71.19 26.87 2.70
CA ALA A 408 -72.01 25.65 2.84
C ALA A 408 -72.95 25.20 1.69
N SER A 409 -72.87 23.90 1.36
CA SER A 409 -74.04 23.02 1.13
C SER A 409 -73.64 21.52 1.15
N THR A 410 -74.24 20.78 2.08
CA THR A 410 -74.44 19.30 2.14
C THR A 410 -75.97 19.07 2.28
N PRO A 411 -76.58 17.85 2.48
CA PRO A 411 -76.10 16.44 2.46
C PRO A 411 -76.33 15.76 1.07
N VAL A 412 -76.79 14.53 0.78
CA VAL A 412 -77.53 13.43 1.47
C VAL A 412 -77.11 12.03 0.94
N THR A 413 -77.44 10.98 1.70
CA THR A 413 -77.12 9.54 1.53
C THR A 413 -78.10 8.74 0.66
N HIS A 414 -77.72 7.52 0.24
CA HIS A 414 -78.40 6.28 0.70
C HIS A 414 -77.62 4.97 0.41
N THR A 415 -77.77 4.00 1.31
CA THR A 415 -77.40 2.55 1.24
C THR A 415 -78.71 1.74 1.48
N PRO A 416 -78.78 0.39 1.71
CA PRO A 416 -77.76 -0.69 1.83
C PRO A 416 -78.17 -2.08 1.20
N VAL A 417 -77.55 -3.19 1.65
CA VAL A 417 -78.01 -4.63 1.68
C VAL A 417 -77.46 -5.64 0.64
N THR A 418 -77.30 -6.87 1.12
CA THR A 418 -76.58 -8.10 0.69
C THR A 418 -77.15 -8.93 -0.49
N ALA A 419 -76.31 -9.74 -1.17
CA ALA A 419 -76.38 -11.24 -1.17
C ALA A 419 -75.35 -11.95 -2.11
N THR A 420 -74.96 -13.19 -1.78
CA THR A 420 -74.12 -14.15 -2.56
C THR A 420 -74.99 -15.07 -3.46
N PRO A 421 -74.48 -15.78 -4.51
CA PRO A 421 -73.47 -16.88 -4.41
C PRO A 421 -72.54 -17.07 -5.65
N GLY A 422 -71.78 -18.19 -5.70
CA GLY A 422 -71.23 -18.78 -6.94
C GLY A 422 -72.26 -19.69 -7.66
N PRO A 423 -71.89 -20.68 -8.52
CA PRO A 423 -70.56 -21.27 -8.77
C PRO A 423 -70.30 -21.55 -10.30
N ALA A 424 -69.68 -22.71 -10.62
CA ALA A 424 -69.78 -23.52 -11.84
C ALA A 424 -68.53 -23.65 -12.75
N THR A 425 -67.95 -24.86 -12.72
CA THR A 425 -66.97 -25.40 -13.68
C THR A 425 -67.62 -25.88 -14.98
N LEU A 426 -66.89 -25.85 -16.11
CA LEU A 426 -66.82 -26.87 -17.18
C LEU A 426 -65.96 -26.32 -18.35
N GLY A 427 -64.99 -27.05 -18.93
CA GLY A 427 -64.45 -28.36 -18.59
C GLY A 427 -63.25 -28.74 -19.49
N GLY A 428 -62.68 -29.94 -19.29
CA GLY A 428 -61.86 -30.60 -20.33
C GLY A 428 -62.75 -31.16 -21.46
N PRO A 429 -62.19 -31.81 -22.51
CA PRO A 429 -60.96 -32.63 -22.51
C PRO A 429 -59.94 -32.11 -23.59
N THR A 430 -58.90 -32.81 -24.09
CA THR A 430 -58.53 -34.24 -24.09
C THR A 430 -57.00 -34.42 -24.31
N LEU A 431 -56.37 -35.36 -23.59
CA LEU A 431 -55.24 -36.19 -24.07
C LEU A 431 -55.83 -37.48 -24.67
N PRO A 432 -55.13 -38.37 -25.43
CA PRO A 432 -53.67 -38.64 -25.51
C PRO A 432 -53.21 -38.73 -27.01
N PRO A 433 -52.12 -39.44 -27.45
CA PRO A 433 -51.10 -40.24 -26.74
C PRO A 433 -49.61 -39.99 -27.12
N GLY A 434 -48.71 -40.66 -26.37
CA GLY A 434 -47.29 -40.87 -26.71
C GLY A 434 -47.07 -42.17 -27.50
N PRO A 435 -46.05 -43.04 -27.23
CA PRO A 435 -45.37 -43.24 -25.93
C PRO A 435 -43.83 -43.49 -25.95
N GLY A 436 -43.23 -43.60 -24.74
CA GLY A 436 -41.93 -44.25 -24.50
C GLY A 436 -40.69 -43.33 -24.44
N THR A 437 -39.66 -43.56 -23.61
CA THR A 437 -39.44 -44.57 -22.54
C THR A 437 -38.57 -44.00 -21.39
N ARG A 438 -38.65 -44.59 -20.18
CA ARG A 438 -37.79 -44.33 -19.00
C ARG A 438 -37.05 -45.63 -18.60
N PRO A 439 -35.83 -45.56 -18.02
CA PRO A 439 -35.57 -45.59 -16.56
C PRO A 439 -34.64 -44.42 -16.13
N ARG A 440 -34.17 -44.18 -14.88
CA ARG A 440 -34.46 -44.54 -13.46
C ARG A 440 -34.08 -43.26 -12.62
N GLY A 441 -34.32 -43.05 -11.32
CA GLY A 441 -34.00 -43.78 -10.08
C GLY A 441 -32.75 -43.16 -9.41
N ALA A 442 -32.70 -42.73 -8.14
CA ALA A 442 -33.65 -42.78 -7.02
C ALA A 442 -33.44 -41.57 -6.06
N ALA A 443 -34.48 -40.82 -5.66
CA ALA A 443 -35.23 -40.93 -4.39
C ALA A 443 -34.48 -40.54 -3.09
N ARG A 444 -34.92 -39.45 -2.43
CA ARG A 444 -34.55 -39.05 -1.05
C ARG A 444 -35.81 -38.88 -0.19
N ASN A 445 -35.77 -39.38 1.05
CA ASN A 445 -36.97 -39.62 1.86
C ASN A 445 -37.25 -38.45 2.84
N ARG A 446 -38.52 -38.09 3.07
CA ARG A 446 -38.94 -37.13 4.11
C ARG A 446 -39.67 -37.86 5.24
N ARG A 447 -39.40 -37.50 6.50
CA ARG A 447 -40.27 -37.82 7.65
C ARG A 447 -40.60 -36.55 8.44
N ARG A 448 -41.86 -36.44 8.85
CA ARG A 448 -42.40 -35.40 9.73
C ARG A 448 -42.52 -35.97 11.15
N TRP A 449 -42.48 -35.09 12.15
CA TRP A 449 -43.32 -35.14 13.35
C TRP A 449 -43.75 -33.70 13.70
N ALA A 450 -44.77 -33.52 14.53
CA ALA A 450 -45.44 -32.22 14.68
C ALA A 450 -46.08 -31.98 16.06
N ALA A 451 -46.18 -30.69 16.39
CA ALA A 451 -47.19 -30.00 17.21
C ALA A 451 -47.47 -30.44 18.68
N LEU A 452 -47.14 -29.52 19.60
CA LEU A 452 -47.84 -29.22 20.88
C LEU A 452 -47.22 -27.92 21.46
N GLY A 453 -47.93 -26.96 22.07
CA GLY A 453 -49.39 -26.76 22.12
C GLY A 453 -49.94 -26.23 23.46
N VAL A 454 -49.52 -25.04 23.92
CA VAL A 454 -50.04 -24.36 25.14
C VAL A 454 -50.14 -22.83 24.91
N THR A 455 -51.04 -22.15 25.63
CA THR A 455 -51.42 -20.73 25.42
C THR A 455 -51.52 -19.94 26.73
N ALA A 456 -51.53 -18.59 26.63
CA ALA A 456 -51.78 -17.58 27.70
C ALA A 456 -50.57 -17.27 28.64
N ALA A 457 -50.46 -16.09 29.28
CA ALA A 457 -51.42 -14.97 29.40
C ALA A 457 -50.73 -13.58 29.41
N LEU A 458 -51.53 -12.51 29.33
CA LEU A 458 -51.14 -11.09 29.41
C LEU A 458 -51.09 -10.59 30.87
N VAL A 459 -50.04 -9.87 31.27
CA VAL A 459 -50.02 -8.95 32.42
C VAL A 459 -49.14 -7.75 32.07
N ALA A 460 -49.60 -6.53 32.38
CA ALA A 460 -48.80 -5.31 32.31
C ALA A 460 -48.39 -4.86 33.73
N GLY A 461 -47.18 -4.30 33.89
CA GLY A 461 -46.67 -3.82 35.17
C GLY A 461 -45.64 -2.71 35.00
N VAL A 462 -45.93 -1.53 35.57
CA VAL A 462 -45.00 -0.41 35.68
C VAL A 462 -44.29 -0.51 37.03
N GLY A 463 -42.97 -0.33 37.07
CA GLY A 463 -42.19 -0.44 38.31
C GLY A 463 -40.78 0.14 38.23
N THR A 464 -40.65 1.44 38.48
CA THR A 464 -39.38 2.06 38.92
C THR A 464 -39.15 1.76 40.41
N VAL A 465 -37.90 1.49 40.85
CA VAL A 465 -37.28 2.12 42.03
C VAL A 465 -35.83 1.63 42.29
N ALA A 466 -35.00 2.59 42.72
CA ALA A 466 -33.74 2.55 43.50
C ALA A 466 -32.70 1.41 43.40
N VAL A 467 -31.49 1.87 43.10
CA VAL A 467 -30.18 1.47 43.66
C VAL A 467 -30.23 1.02 45.13
N VAL A 468 -29.59 -0.12 45.43
CA VAL A 468 -28.96 -0.42 46.74
C VAL A 468 -27.68 -1.24 46.52
N GLN A 469 -26.57 -0.86 47.17
CA GLN A 469 -25.45 -1.76 47.52
C GLN A 469 -25.45 -1.95 49.04
N PRO A 470 -24.97 -3.11 49.54
CA PRO A 470 -23.86 -3.04 50.50
C PRO A 470 -22.87 -4.24 50.55
N PHE A 471 -21.58 -3.92 50.69
CA PHE A 471 -20.56 -4.48 51.62
C PHE A 471 -20.06 -5.96 51.58
N ASP A 472 -18.71 -6.05 51.44
CA ASP A 472 -17.69 -6.74 52.28
C ASP A 472 -17.57 -8.28 52.51
N GLY A 473 -16.30 -8.70 52.72
CA GLY A 473 -15.83 -10.02 53.18
C GLY A 473 -15.01 -10.78 52.11
N LEU A 474 -13.67 -10.89 52.10
CA LEU A 474 -12.58 -10.68 53.08
C LEU A 474 -12.21 -11.87 54.01
N SER A 475 -11.64 -12.93 53.42
CA SER A 475 -10.67 -13.88 54.04
C SER A 475 -10.07 -14.76 52.92
N LEU A 476 -8.76 -14.91 52.68
CA LEU A 476 -7.55 -15.24 53.49
C LEU A 476 -7.18 -16.74 53.48
N PHE A 477 -5.87 -16.98 53.58
CA PHE A 477 -5.13 -18.27 53.59
C PHE A 477 -4.98 -19.02 52.25
N SER A 478 -3.94 -19.84 52.01
CA SER A 478 -2.46 -19.79 52.26
C SER A 478 -1.86 -21.19 52.05
N GLY A 479 -0.61 -21.28 51.56
CA GLY A 479 0.14 -22.54 51.39
C GLY A 479 0.10 -23.04 49.93
N ASP A 480 1.17 -23.18 49.12
CA ASP A 480 2.63 -23.41 49.29
C ASP A 480 3.07 -24.89 49.20
N GLY A 481 4.23 -25.14 48.57
CA GLY A 481 4.98 -26.41 48.67
C GLY A 481 5.13 -27.33 47.43
N GLY A 482 6.04 -26.99 46.50
CA GLY A 482 6.78 -27.92 45.62
C GLY A 482 6.01 -28.83 44.62
N SER A 483 6.66 -29.70 43.83
CA SER A 483 8.02 -29.69 43.23
C SER A 483 8.18 -30.96 42.37
N ASP A 484 8.74 -30.83 41.17
CA ASP A 484 9.40 -31.85 40.32
C ASP A 484 8.80 -33.26 40.16
N ASP A 485 8.38 -33.61 38.93
CA ASP A 485 8.93 -34.78 38.24
C ASP A 485 8.91 -34.57 36.70
N ASN A 486 9.79 -35.25 35.97
CA ASN A 486 10.00 -35.09 34.54
C ASN A 486 9.92 -36.46 33.83
N SER A 487 8.87 -36.66 33.01
CA SER A 487 8.75 -37.87 32.18
C SER A 487 8.30 -37.55 30.75
N GLN A 488 9.08 -38.02 29.77
CA GLN A 488 8.76 -37.89 28.36
C GLN A 488 7.63 -38.86 27.96
N GLY A 489 6.64 -38.34 27.23
CA GLY A 489 5.51 -39.12 26.73
C GLY A 489 5.06 -38.63 25.36
N ASP A 490 5.73 -39.07 24.31
CA ASP A 490 5.32 -38.83 22.92
C ASP A 490 3.89 -39.35 22.68
N LYS A 491 2.98 -38.43 22.35
CA LYS A 491 1.65 -38.74 21.79
C LYS A 491 1.20 -37.67 20.81
N GLY A 492 1.62 -37.83 19.56
CA GLY A 492 0.79 -37.66 18.36
C GLY A 492 -0.09 -36.41 18.29
N ASP A 493 0.40 -35.42 17.54
CA ASP A 493 -0.35 -34.24 17.10
C ASP A 493 -1.74 -34.63 16.55
N LYS A 494 -2.78 -34.09 17.18
CA LYS A 494 -4.14 -34.09 16.66
C LYS A 494 -4.40 -32.70 16.11
N GLY A 495 -4.26 -32.57 14.79
CA GLY A 495 -4.35 -31.31 14.06
C GLY A 495 -5.48 -30.41 14.57
N ASP A 496 -5.10 -29.18 14.88
CA ASP A 496 -5.97 -28.20 15.52
C ASP A 496 -7.22 -27.90 14.67
N LYS A 497 -8.35 -27.72 15.34
CA LYS A 497 -9.60 -27.37 14.65
C LYS A 497 -9.59 -25.89 14.33
N GLY A 498 -9.42 -25.56 13.05
CA GLY A 498 -9.61 -24.20 12.54
C GLY A 498 -10.92 -23.58 13.04
N ALA A 499 -10.86 -22.29 13.38
CA ALA A 499 -11.85 -21.54 14.15
C ALA A 499 -13.31 -21.94 13.87
N ASN A 500 -13.98 -22.46 14.91
CA ASN A 500 -15.37 -22.90 14.82
C ASN A 500 -16.30 -21.67 14.65
N PRO A 501 -17.25 -21.67 13.70
CA PRO A 501 -18.20 -20.55 13.55
C PRO A 501 -19.14 -20.38 14.74
N ASP A 502 -19.39 -21.46 15.49
CA ASP A 502 -20.32 -21.51 16.62
C ASP A 502 -19.63 -21.17 17.95
N ASP A 503 -19.12 -19.94 18.09
CA ASP A 503 -18.95 -19.33 19.42
C ASP A 503 -20.27 -18.67 19.84
N ASP A 504 -20.68 -18.87 21.09
CA ASP A 504 -22.09 -18.84 21.53
C ASP A 504 -22.65 -17.41 21.77
N GLY A 505 -22.33 -16.47 20.87
CA GLY A 505 -23.05 -15.22 20.62
C GLY A 505 -23.04 -14.15 21.73
N LYS A 506 -22.40 -14.40 22.88
CA LYS A 506 -22.47 -13.53 24.06
C LYS A 506 -21.20 -12.71 24.25
N GLY A 507 -20.95 -11.78 23.31
CA GLY A 507 -19.86 -10.81 23.45
C GLY A 507 -19.98 -9.99 24.73
N THR A 508 -18.89 -9.88 25.49
CA THR A 508 -18.89 -9.23 26.81
C THR A 508 -19.14 -7.73 26.72
N PRO A 509 -19.99 -7.13 27.58
CA PRO A 509 -20.12 -5.68 27.66
C PRO A 509 -18.78 -4.98 27.93
N GLY A 510 -18.44 -4.03 27.04
CA GLY A 510 -17.17 -3.29 27.10
C GLY A 510 -16.00 -3.98 26.40
N GLU A 511 -16.21 -5.03 25.61
CA GLU A 511 -15.21 -5.61 24.71
C GLU A 511 -15.49 -5.24 23.25
N VAL A 512 -14.45 -5.28 22.41
CA VAL A 512 -14.51 -4.93 20.99
C VAL A 512 -14.47 -6.21 20.16
N ALA A 513 -15.47 -6.40 19.30
CA ALA A 513 -15.53 -7.55 18.40
C ALA A 513 -14.34 -7.57 17.44
N LYS A 514 -13.76 -8.75 17.21
CA LYS A 514 -12.58 -8.92 16.34
C LYS A 514 -12.87 -8.66 14.86
N ALA A 515 -14.11 -8.84 14.42
CA ALA A 515 -14.58 -8.50 13.09
C ALA A 515 -16.04 -7.99 13.14
N ALA A 516 -16.45 -7.18 12.16
CA ALA A 516 -17.86 -6.85 11.94
C ALA A 516 -18.56 -7.98 11.17
N ARG A 517 -19.68 -8.49 11.70
CA ARG A 517 -20.56 -9.46 11.02
C ARG A 517 -21.60 -8.74 10.18
N THR A 518 -21.18 -8.17 9.05
CA THR A 518 -22.02 -7.30 8.21
C THR A 518 -23.23 -7.99 7.58
N GLU A 519 -23.29 -9.31 7.55
CA GLU A 519 -24.47 -10.08 7.15
C GLU A 519 -25.63 -9.90 8.15
N THR A 520 -25.33 -9.50 9.39
CA THR A 520 -26.31 -9.19 10.44
C THR A 520 -26.90 -7.77 10.33
N LEU A 521 -26.53 -6.99 9.31
CA LEU A 521 -26.85 -5.57 9.19
C LEU A 521 -28.34 -5.27 9.44
N SER A 522 -28.58 -4.34 10.36
CA SER A 522 -29.92 -3.89 10.77
C SER A 522 -29.97 -2.37 10.91
N VAL A 523 -31.17 -1.79 10.85
CA VAL A 523 -31.35 -0.34 11.04
C VAL A 523 -31.43 -0.01 12.52
N GLY A 524 -30.50 0.82 13.00
CA GLY A 524 -30.43 1.27 14.38
C GLY A 524 -31.39 2.39 14.71
N THR A 525 -31.76 2.49 15.99
CA THR A 525 -32.69 3.50 16.50
C THR A 525 -32.04 4.87 16.69
N ALA A 526 -32.87 5.90 16.95
CA ALA A 526 -32.42 7.21 17.43
C ALA A 526 -31.75 7.16 18.82
N GLU A 527 -31.80 6.03 19.53
CA GLU A 527 -31.08 5.80 20.78
C GLU A 527 -29.73 5.12 20.54
N ASP A 528 -29.67 4.10 19.65
CA ASP A 528 -28.42 3.51 19.15
C ASP A 528 -27.48 4.58 18.55
N SER A 529 -28.07 5.64 17.99
CA SER A 529 -27.41 6.77 17.36
C SER A 529 -26.90 7.84 18.34
N ARG A 530 -27.07 7.69 19.66
CA ARG A 530 -26.58 8.64 20.67
C ARG A 530 -25.14 8.35 21.09
N GLY A 531 -24.35 9.42 21.26
CA GLY A 531 -23.03 9.34 21.86
C GLY A 531 -23.07 9.50 23.39
N PRO A 532 -21.97 9.23 24.10
CA PRO A 532 -20.69 8.75 23.55
C PRO A 532 -20.74 7.29 23.08
N ALA A 533 -19.77 6.91 22.25
CA ALA A 533 -19.51 5.52 21.91
C ALA A 533 -19.36 4.66 23.18
N PRO A 534 -19.76 3.37 23.15
CA PRO A 534 -19.63 2.49 24.31
C PRO A 534 -18.20 2.41 24.83
N ALA A 535 -18.02 2.55 26.14
CA ALA A 535 -16.69 2.52 26.75
C ALA A 535 -16.10 1.09 26.74
N VAL A 536 -14.87 0.97 26.25
CA VAL A 536 -14.10 -0.27 26.24
C VAL A 536 -13.47 -0.47 27.63
N ARG A 537 -13.79 -1.60 28.27
CA ARG A 537 -13.49 -1.93 29.68
C ARG A 537 -12.01 -1.90 30.03
N ALA A 538 -11.13 -2.20 29.07
CA ALA A 538 -9.69 -2.30 29.25
C ALA A 538 -8.92 -1.10 28.66
N ALA A 539 -9.61 -0.05 28.20
CA ALA A 539 -9.00 1.10 27.55
C ALA A 539 -8.70 2.24 28.52
N GLU A 540 -7.52 2.84 28.38
CA GLU A 540 -7.15 4.10 29.04
C GLU A 540 -6.98 5.21 27.99
N PRO A 541 -7.55 6.42 28.21
CA PRO A 541 -7.30 7.56 27.34
C PRO A 541 -5.86 8.07 27.47
N GLY A 542 -5.21 8.34 26.35
CA GLY A 542 -3.94 9.08 26.29
C GLY A 542 -2.89 8.49 25.34
N GLY A 543 -1.82 9.26 25.14
CA GLY A 543 -0.61 8.83 24.43
C GLY A 543 -0.69 8.83 22.90
N THR A 544 0.40 8.38 22.27
CA THR A 544 0.52 8.25 20.81
C THR A 544 0.32 6.79 20.39
N ILE A 545 -0.38 6.56 19.27
CA ILE A 545 -0.34 5.30 18.52
C ILE A 545 0.52 5.51 17.26
N GLY A 546 1.51 4.64 17.06
CA GLY A 546 2.26 4.56 15.81
C GLY A 546 1.53 3.69 14.79
N VAL A 547 1.46 4.15 13.55
CA VAL A 547 0.84 3.41 12.43
C VAL A 547 1.85 3.30 11.29
N LEU A 548 1.99 2.14 10.69
CA LEU A 548 2.94 1.89 9.60
C LEU A 548 2.19 1.43 8.35
N GLU A 549 2.06 2.30 7.35
CA GLU A 549 1.25 2.04 6.15
C GLU A 549 2.09 1.82 4.90
N PRO A 550 1.71 0.88 4.01
CA PRO A 550 2.37 0.65 2.73
C PRO A 550 1.99 1.70 1.67
N GLY A 551 0.84 2.35 1.81
CA GLY A 551 0.39 3.44 0.94
C GLY A 551 0.93 4.81 1.36
N ASP A 552 0.69 5.80 0.51
CA ASP A 552 0.81 7.22 0.84
C ASP A 552 -0.55 7.78 1.32
N LEU A 553 -0.57 9.02 1.79
CA LEU A 553 -1.79 9.75 2.14
C LEU A 553 -1.93 10.98 1.24
N ALA A 554 -2.43 10.77 0.01
CA ALA A 554 -2.48 11.80 -1.02
C ALA A 554 -3.56 12.86 -0.73
N THR A 555 -4.75 12.47 -0.27
CA THR A 555 -5.81 13.41 0.09
C THR A 555 -6.65 12.96 1.31
N LEU A 556 -7.34 13.93 1.90
CA LEU A 556 -8.43 13.74 2.87
C LEU A 556 -9.67 14.54 2.46
N ASP A 557 -9.84 14.82 1.17
CA ASP A 557 -11.06 15.41 0.62
C ASP A 557 -12.14 14.31 0.41
N PRO A 558 -13.32 14.41 1.05
CA PRO A 558 -14.46 13.52 0.86
C PRO A 558 -14.79 13.17 -0.60
N ALA A 559 -14.59 14.10 -1.53
CA ALA A 559 -14.94 13.91 -2.94
C ALA A 559 -13.86 13.22 -3.78
N ALA A 560 -12.67 12.95 -3.21
CA ALA A 560 -11.53 12.38 -3.93
C ALA A 560 -10.88 11.14 -3.29
N VAL A 561 -11.13 10.87 -2.00
CA VAL A 561 -10.55 9.70 -1.30
C VAL A 561 -10.99 8.39 -1.95
N ILE A 562 -10.00 7.52 -2.17
CA ILE A 562 -10.13 6.25 -2.90
C ILE A 562 -9.40 5.10 -2.21
N ASP A 563 -8.27 5.38 -1.53
CA ASP A 563 -7.45 4.34 -0.92
C ASP A 563 -7.96 3.91 0.46
N ASN A 564 -7.64 2.69 0.87
CA ASN A 564 -8.03 2.16 2.17
C ASN A 564 -7.30 2.86 3.34
N THR A 565 -6.07 3.31 3.14
CA THR A 565 -5.31 4.14 4.10
C THR A 565 -5.99 5.48 4.31
N GLU A 566 -6.38 6.13 3.20
CA GLU A 566 -7.13 7.38 3.22
C GLU A 566 -8.48 7.19 3.91
N ARG A 567 -9.26 6.16 3.56
CA ARG A 567 -10.54 5.83 4.21
C ARG A 567 -10.39 5.54 5.71
N ALA A 568 -9.31 4.87 6.15
CA ALA A 568 -9.02 4.65 7.57
C ALA A 568 -8.71 5.96 8.31
N VAL A 569 -7.92 6.86 7.72
CA VAL A 569 -7.65 8.20 8.29
C VAL A 569 -8.88 9.11 8.24
N MET A 570 -9.75 8.98 7.23
CA MET A 570 -11.07 9.62 7.24
C MET A 570 -11.93 9.13 8.40
N GLY A 571 -11.86 7.85 8.79
CA GLY A 571 -12.51 7.33 9.99
C GLY A 571 -12.15 8.07 11.29
N LEU A 572 -10.93 8.63 11.37
CA LEU A 572 -10.46 9.45 12.50
C LEU A 572 -10.73 10.96 12.34
N THR A 573 -10.64 11.47 11.12
CA THR A 573 -10.68 12.92 10.82
C THR A 573 -12.05 13.43 10.38
N HIS A 574 -12.94 12.56 9.95
CA HIS A 574 -14.23 12.91 9.36
C HIS A 574 -15.36 12.03 9.91
N ARG A 575 -16.59 12.55 9.75
CA ARG A 575 -17.84 11.90 10.11
C ARG A 575 -18.76 11.91 8.91
N SER A 576 -19.39 10.78 8.63
CA SER A 576 -20.38 10.59 7.56
C SER A 576 -21.79 10.88 8.10
N LEU A 577 -22.80 10.82 7.23
CA LEU A 577 -24.19 11.11 7.65
C LEU A 577 -24.72 10.00 8.59
N THR A 578 -24.47 8.74 8.22
CA THR A 578 -24.66 7.53 9.04
C THR A 578 -23.31 6.84 9.29
N GLY A 579 -23.30 5.76 10.08
CA GLY A 579 -22.12 4.91 10.24
C GLY A 579 -22.46 3.52 10.80
N LEU A 580 -21.49 2.62 10.78
CA LEU A 580 -21.65 1.23 11.20
C LEU A 580 -21.26 1.05 12.67
N LYS A 581 -22.25 0.78 13.53
CA LYS A 581 -22.05 0.45 14.95
C LYS A 581 -21.97 -1.06 15.11
N THR A 582 -20.83 -1.57 15.54
CA THR A 582 -20.65 -3.00 15.86
C THR A 582 -20.85 -3.23 17.36
N ALA A 583 -21.61 -4.25 17.73
CA ALA A 583 -21.76 -4.69 19.12
C ALA A 583 -20.63 -5.67 19.51
N PRO A 584 -20.43 -5.99 20.82
CA PRO A 584 -19.36 -6.88 21.25
C PRO A 584 -19.44 -8.31 20.68
N ASP A 585 -20.62 -8.76 20.26
CA ASP A 585 -20.84 -10.05 19.56
C ASP A 585 -20.59 -9.97 18.04
N GLY A 586 -20.08 -8.84 17.55
CA GLY A 586 -19.85 -8.57 16.13
C GLY A 586 -21.09 -8.17 15.33
N THR A 587 -22.30 -8.16 15.90
CA THR A 587 -23.50 -7.76 15.15
C THR A 587 -23.48 -6.28 14.78
N VAL A 588 -24.06 -5.91 13.62
CA VAL A 588 -23.89 -4.58 13.02
C VAL A 588 -25.23 -3.84 12.86
N LYS A 589 -25.25 -2.56 13.26
CA LYS A 589 -26.33 -1.61 13.01
C LYS A 589 -25.84 -0.43 12.16
N VAL A 590 -26.64 0.00 11.18
CA VAL A 590 -26.53 1.37 10.64
C VAL A 590 -27.11 2.33 11.68
N VAL A 591 -26.35 3.35 12.08
CA VAL A 591 -26.80 4.39 13.02
C VAL A 591 -26.56 5.79 12.45
N GLY A 592 -27.22 6.81 12.99
CA GLY A 592 -26.90 8.20 12.67
C GLY A 592 -25.56 8.61 13.27
N ASP A 593 -24.57 8.93 12.43
CA ASP A 593 -23.29 9.49 12.89
C ASP A 593 -23.47 11.00 13.07
N LEU A 594 -23.47 11.79 11.99
CA LEU A 594 -23.89 13.19 12.08
C LEU A 594 -25.41 13.34 12.20
N ALA A 595 -26.20 12.40 11.68
CA ALA A 595 -27.66 12.37 11.83
C ALA A 595 -28.13 11.95 13.24
N GLU A 596 -29.33 12.39 13.64
CA GLU A 596 -30.01 12.02 14.90
C GLU A 596 -30.50 10.56 14.92
N ASP A 597 -30.75 9.97 13.75
CA ASP A 597 -31.14 8.58 13.52
C ASP A 597 -30.56 8.05 12.19
N ALA A 598 -30.80 6.79 11.86
CA ALA A 598 -30.35 6.15 10.62
C ALA A 598 -31.16 6.57 9.36
N GLY A 599 -31.88 7.70 9.41
CA GLY A 599 -32.69 8.22 8.33
C GLY A 599 -34.10 7.65 8.27
N LYS A 600 -34.98 8.36 7.53
CA LYS A 600 -36.37 7.98 7.33
C LYS A 600 -36.67 7.87 5.84
N SER A 601 -36.94 6.65 5.40
CA SER A 601 -37.36 6.34 4.04
C SER A 601 -38.85 6.65 3.83
N SER A 602 -39.21 6.93 2.58
CA SER A 602 -40.56 7.25 2.10
C SER A 602 -40.60 7.08 0.58
N ASP A 603 -41.79 7.14 -0.03
CA ASP A 603 -41.98 6.99 -1.49
C ASP A 603 -41.46 5.65 -2.05
N GLY A 604 -41.62 4.57 -1.25
CA GLY A 604 -41.15 3.22 -1.58
C GLY A 604 -39.66 3.20 -1.88
N GLY A 605 -38.83 3.53 -0.88
CA GLY A 605 -37.37 3.55 -0.99
C GLY A 605 -36.75 4.75 -1.73
N ARG A 606 -37.55 5.61 -2.39
CA ARG A 606 -37.04 6.69 -3.26
C ARG A 606 -36.72 8.01 -2.57
N THR A 607 -37.39 8.35 -1.47
CA THR A 607 -37.19 9.63 -0.77
C THR A 607 -36.72 9.39 0.66
N TRP A 608 -35.51 9.84 0.98
CA TRP A 608 -34.90 9.67 2.30
C TRP A 608 -34.65 11.01 2.98
N THR A 609 -35.09 11.15 4.24
CA THR A 609 -34.88 12.36 5.05
C THR A 609 -33.98 12.07 6.25
N PHE A 610 -32.99 12.94 6.47
CA PHE A 610 -32.08 12.91 7.62
C PHE A 610 -32.07 14.27 8.33
N ARG A 611 -31.82 14.23 9.64
CA ARG A 611 -31.71 15.44 10.47
C ARG A 611 -30.41 15.39 11.26
N LEU A 612 -29.54 16.36 11.05
CA LEU A 612 -28.24 16.49 11.72
C LEU A 612 -28.42 16.79 13.21
N LYS A 613 -27.57 16.23 14.06
CA LYS A 613 -27.51 16.52 15.50
C LYS A 613 -27.24 18.01 15.77
N PRO A 614 -27.70 18.57 16.91
CA PRO A 614 -27.47 19.97 17.24
C PRO A 614 -26.02 20.22 17.66
N GLY A 615 -25.50 21.44 17.39
CA GLY A 615 -24.22 21.91 17.94
C GLY A 615 -22.95 21.33 17.32
N LEU A 616 -23.06 20.51 16.28
CA LEU A 616 -21.94 19.95 15.51
C LEU A 616 -21.00 21.04 14.95
N LYS A 617 -19.69 20.80 15.01
CA LYS A 617 -18.65 21.76 14.59
C LYS A 617 -17.46 21.09 13.92
N TYR A 618 -16.84 21.84 13.03
CA TYR A 618 -15.52 21.56 12.48
C TYR A 618 -14.39 21.89 13.47
N ALA A 619 -13.18 21.40 13.18
CA ALA A 619 -11.98 21.64 13.97
C ALA A 619 -11.57 23.13 14.10
N ASP A 620 -11.94 23.98 13.15
CA ASP A 620 -11.77 25.44 13.25
C ASP A 620 -12.81 26.11 14.19
N GLY A 621 -13.88 25.38 14.54
CA GLY A 621 -14.99 25.84 15.38
C GLY A 621 -16.22 26.33 14.62
N THR A 622 -16.20 26.34 13.28
CA THR A 622 -17.37 26.67 12.45
C THR A 622 -18.46 25.59 12.57
N PRO A 623 -19.76 25.95 12.50
CA PRO A 623 -20.86 25.01 12.67
C PRO A 623 -21.09 24.18 11.40
N ILE A 624 -21.29 22.87 11.55
CA ILE A 624 -21.66 21.96 10.46
C ILE A 624 -23.16 22.10 10.15
N ARG A 625 -23.52 22.22 8.86
CA ARG A 625 -24.89 22.39 8.37
C ARG A 625 -25.25 21.35 7.29
N SER A 626 -26.55 21.22 7.02
CA SER A 626 -27.11 20.41 5.93
C SER A 626 -26.56 20.82 4.55
N ALA A 627 -26.32 22.12 4.35
CA ALA A 627 -25.69 22.68 3.17
C ALA A 627 -24.25 22.16 2.94
N ASP A 628 -23.51 21.86 4.01
CA ASP A 628 -22.13 21.35 3.91
C ASP A 628 -22.09 19.87 3.54
N ILE A 629 -23.09 19.08 3.98
CA ILE A 629 -23.31 17.70 3.49
C ILE A 629 -23.66 17.73 2.00
N ARG A 630 -24.59 18.63 1.61
CA ARG A 630 -25.00 18.81 0.21
C ARG A 630 -23.80 19.20 -0.67
N HIS A 631 -22.99 20.18 -0.26
CA HIS A 631 -21.79 20.61 -0.98
C HIS A 631 -20.74 19.49 -1.07
N GLY A 632 -20.53 18.72 0.00
CA GLY A 632 -19.67 17.53 -0.01
C GLY A 632 -20.07 16.53 -1.11
N ILE A 633 -21.36 16.20 -1.19
CA ILE A 633 -21.88 15.26 -2.19
C ILE A 633 -21.92 15.88 -3.60
N GLU A 634 -22.23 17.17 -3.74
CA GLU A 634 -22.16 17.91 -5.03
C GLU A 634 -20.75 17.86 -5.64
N ARG A 635 -19.70 17.93 -4.81
CA ARG A 635 -18.30 17.77 -5.26
C ARG A 635 -18.02 16.35 -5.79
N THR A 636 -18.54 15.32 -5.13
CA THR A 636 -18.43 13.91 -5.56
C THR A 636 -19.21 13.62 -6.84
N LEU A 637 -20.35 14.30 -7.04
CA LEU A 637 -21.13 14.23 -8.28
C LEU A 637 -20.51 15.06 -9.43
N GLY A 638 -19.62 16.01 -9.14
CA GLY A 638 -18.93 16.83 -10.13
C GLY A 638 -17.93 16.04 -11.01
N PRO A 639 -17.43 16.65 -12.11
CA PRO A 639 -16.52 16.00 -13.05
C PRO A 639 -15.08 15.82 -12.52
N ASP A 640 -14.72 16.53 -11.45
CA ASP A 640 -13.45 16.31 -10.74
C ASP A 640 -13.56 15.26 -9.61
N GLY A 641 -14.76 14.72 -9.34
CA GLY A 641 -15.02 13.81 -8.24
C GLY A 641 -14.64 12.35 -8.54
N THR A 642 -13.96 11.70 -7.60
CA THR A 642 -13.55 10.29 -7.66
C THR A 642 -14.03 9.42 -6.49
N GLY A 643 -14.80 10.00 -5.55
CA GLY A 643 -15.47 9.28 -4.47
C GLY A 643 -16.61 8.34 -4.93
N SER A 644 -17.42 7.87 -3.98
CA SER A 644 -18.31 6.70 -4.11
C SER A 644 -19.10 6.62 -5.42
N SER A 645 -18.78 5.59 -6.21
CA SER A 645 -19.51 5.20 -7.41
C SER A 645 -20.94 4.75 -7.09
N THR A 646 -21.15 4.11 -5.93
CA THR A 646 -22.46 3.65 -5.45
C THR A 646 -23.39 4.82 -5.14
N LEU A 647 -22.87 5.84 -4.44
CA LEU A 647 -23.64 7.07 -4.14
C LEU A 647 -24.04 7.79 -5.43
N ARG A 648 -23.14 7.85 -6.42
CA ARG A 648 -23.42 8.38 -7.76
C ARG A 648 -24.51 7.57 -8.47
N LEU A 649 -24.48 6.23 -8.37
CA LEU A 649 -25.46 5.34 -8.97
C LEU A 649 -26.87 5.51 -8.38
N PHE A 650 -27.01 5.56 -7.06
CA PHE A 650 -28.34 5.60 -6.42
C PHE A 650 -29.01 6.98 -6.60
N LEU A 651 -28.21 8.07 -6.64
CA LEU A 651 -28.71 9.43 -6.87
C LEU A 651 -29.09 9.71 -8.33
N LEU A 652 -28.34 9.15 -9.30
CA LEU A 652 -28.51 9.49 -10.72
C LEU A 652 -29.23 8.40 -11.54
N GLY A 653 -29.09 7.14 -11.16
CA GLY A 653 -29.53 5.97 -11.93
C GLY A 653 -28.57 5.61 -13.06
N ALA A 654 -28.50 4.31 -13.39
CA ALA A 654 -27.49 3.72 -14.29
C ALA A 654 -27.34 4.44 -15.65
N SER A 655 -28.44 4.93 -16.23
CA SER A 655 -28.43 5.64 -17.51
C SER A 655 -27.85 7.07 -17.45
N ASN A 656 -27.81 7.69 -16.26
CA ASN A 656 -27.29 9.06 -16.05
C ASN A 656 -25.93 9.05 -15.34
N THR A 657 -25.55 7.94 -14.70
CA THR A 657 -24.15 7.68 -14.38
C THR A 657 -23.36 7.42 -15.66
N GLY A 658 -22.79 8.49 -16.21
CA GLY A 658 -21.58 8.37 -17.01
C GLY A 658 -20.43 7.79 -16.18
N GLY A 659 -19.27 7.63 -16.81
CA GLY A 659 -18.08 7.09 -16.16
C GLY A 659 -17.49 7.97 -15.05
N PHE A 660 -16.34 7.56 -14.52
CA PHE A 660 -15.50 8.40 -13.68
C PHE A 660 -15.31 9.80 -14.33
N GLY A 661 -15.56 10.87 -13.57
CA GLY A 661 -15.46 12.26 -14.04
C GLY A 661 -16.55 12.72 -15.04
N SER A 662 -17.73 12.09 -15.02
CA SER A 662 -18.84 12.44 -15.95
C SER A 662 -19.69 13.64 -15.53
N THR A 663 -20.64 13.99 -16.41
CA THR A 663 -21.45 15.23 -16.50
C THR A 663 -21.89 15.86 -15.17
N GLU A 664 -21.85 17.20 -15.14
CA GLU A 664 -22.45 18.05 -14.12
C GLU A 664 -23.97 17.81 -14.01
N VAL A 665 -24.48 17.59 -12.79
CA VAL A 665 -25.90 17.36 -12.51
C VAL A 665 -26.42 18.43 -11.56
N SER A 666 -27.56 19.04 -11.90
CA SER A 666 -28.25 19.98 -11.00
C SER A 666 -28.81 19.26 -9.77
N ALA A 667 -28.07 19.36 -8.68
CA ALA A 667 -28.35 18.67 -7.43
C ALA A 667 -29.67 19.09 -6.76
N GLU A 668 -30.29 20.23 -7.11
CA GLU A 668 -31.63 20.62 -6.61
C GLU A 668 -32.75 19.63 -6.99
N THR A 669 -32.46 18.76 -7.96
CA THR A 669 -33.30 17.65 -8.42
C THR A 669 -33.27 16.48 -7.44
N VAL A 670 -32.07 16.12 -6.95
CA VAL A 670 -31.77 14.89 -6.18
C VAL A 670 -31.51 15.13 -4.69
N MET A 671 -31.20 16.36 -4.28
CA MET A 671 -30.90 16.76 -2.91
C MET A 671 -31.53 18.11 -2.56
N ARG A 672 -32.07 18.22 -1.35
CA ARG A 672 -32.63 19.47 -0.80
C ARG A 672 -32.29 19.63 0.67
N THR A 673 -32.09 20.88 1.08
CA THR A 673 -31.73 21.27 2.45
C THR A 673 -32.75 22.28 2.97
N PRO A 674 -33.92 21.83 3.49
CA PRO A 674 -35.03 22.72 3.86
C PRO A 674 -34.72 23.66 5.03
N ASP A 675 -33.79 23.25 5.91
CA ASP A 675 -33.26 24.03 7.03
C ASP A 675 -31.80 23.62 7.29
N ASP A 676 -31.10 24.37 8.16
CA ASP A 676 -29.69 24.16 8.54
C ASP A 676 -29.32 22.73 8.99
N ARG A 677 -30.29 21.91 9.39
CA ARG A 677 -30.09 20.57 9.95
C ARG A 677 -30.80 19.48 9.16
N THR A 678 -31.80 19.78 8.33
CA THR A 678 -32.52 18.77 7.55
C THR A 678 -31.93 18.64 6.14
N ILE A 679 -31.65 17.41 5.70
CA ILE A 679 -31.33 17.07 4.30
C ILE A 679 -32.28 15.99 3.80
N VAL A 680 -32.74 16.14 2.55
CA VAL A 680 -33.67 15.24 1.87
C VAL A 680 -33.06 14.81 0.54
N PHE A 681 -32.95 13.49 0.35
CA PHE A 681 -32.51 12.86 -0.88
C PHE A 681 -33.70 12.35 -1.69
N ARG A 682 -33.58 12.40 -3.02
CA ARG A 682 -34.48 11.78 -4.00
C ARG A 682 -33.63 10.91 -4.91
N LEU A 683 -33.86 9.61 -4.85
CA LEU A 683 -33.10 8.60 -5.55
C LEU A 683 -33.74 8.27 -6.89
N ALA A 684 -32.95 7.76 -7.84
CA ALA A 684 -33.44 7.41 -9.16
C ALA A 684 -34.31 6.12 -9.16
N GLN A 685 -34.06 5.22 -8.20
CA GLN A 685 -34.78 3.96 -8.00
C GLN A 685 -35.09 3.75 -6.49
N PRO A 686 -35.92 2.76 -6.12
CA PRO A 686 -36.03 2.33 -4.73
C PRO A 686 -34.68 1.84 -4.19
N HIS A 687 -34.26 2.33 -3.03
CA HIS A 687 -33.14 1.74 -2.30
C HIS A 687 -33.46 1.75 -0.80
N HIS A 688 -33.75 0.57 -0.25
CA HIS A 688 -34.16 0.39 1.16
C HIS A 688 -32.96 0.33 2.13
N ASP A 689 -31.76 0.24 1.57
CA ASP A 689 -30.45 0.19 2.23
C ASP A 689 -29.58 1.44 1.94
N PHE A 690 -30.14 2.51 1.36
CA PHE A 690 -29.40 3.74 1.06
C PHE A 690 -28.68 4.35 2.28
N ASN A 691 -29.24 4.17 3.48
CA ASN A 691 -28.59 4.59 4.72
C ASN A 691 -27.30 3.80 5.07
N ALA A 692 -27.09 2.61 4.49
CA ALA A 692 -25.81 1.89 4.54
C ALA A 692 -24.78 2.47 3.56
N VAL A 693 -25.21 2.87 2.35
CA VAL A 693 -24.36 3.60 1.39
C VAL A 693 -23.89 4.94 1.97
N LEU A 694 -24.75 5.63 2.73
CA LEU A 694 -24.43 6.89 3.39
C LEU A 694 -23.44 6.78 4.57
N THR A 695 -22.93 5.58 4.86
CA THR A 695 -21.83 5.40 5.83
C THR A 695 -20.47 5.77 5.24
N ASP A 696 -20.33 5.78 3.92
CA ASP A 696 -19.10 6.18 3.22
C ASP A 696 -18.79 7.67 3.39
N PHE A 697 -17.50 8.00 3.41
CA PHE A 697 -17.00 9.34 3.67
C PHE A 697 -17.25 10.34 2.53
N SER A 698 -17.70 9.91 1.34
CA SER A 698 -18.23 10.80 0.30
C SER A 698 -19.44 11.63 0.75
N THR A 699 -20.03 11.29 1.90
CA THR A 699 -21.12 12.03 2.57
C THR A 699 -20.67 12.97 3.67
N ALA A 700 -19.36 13.01 3.97
CA ALA A 700 -18.83 13.88 5.02
C ALA A 700 -19.00 15.36 4.64
N PRO A 701 -19.34 16.23 5.60
CA PRO A 701 -19.70 17.61 5.31
C PRO A 701 -18.45 18.40 4.91
N VAL A 702 -18.49 19.05 3.76
CA VAL A 702 -17.45 20.00 3.30
C VAL A 702 -18.02 21.41 3.40
N PRO A 703 -17.36 22.38 4.06
CA PRO A 703 -17.92 23.72 4.19
C PRO A 703 -18.21 24.34 2.83
N VAL A 704 -19.34 25.01 2.65
CA VAL A 704 -19.66 25.72 1.39
C VAL A 704 -18.58 26.77 1.01
N SER A 705 -17.84 27.28 2.00
CA SER A 705 -16.68 28.17 1.80
C SER A 705 -15.41 27.49 1.26
N PHE A 706 -15.37 26.15 1.22
CA PHE A 706 -14.25 25.38 0.70
C PHE A 706 -14.41 25.13 -0.81
N THR A 707 -13.65 25.87 -1.61
CA THR A 707 -13.80 25.98 -3.07
C THR A 707 -12.67 25.35 -3.89
N GLN A 708 -11.71 24.66 -3.27
CA GLN A 708 -10.71 23.91 -4.03
C GLN A 708 -11.35 22.73 -4.75
N LYS A 709 -10.80 22.31 -5.90
CA LYS A 709 -11.18 21.05 -6.56
C LYS A 709 -10.96 19.86 -5.61
N PRO A 710 -11.73 18.75 -5.75
CA PRO A 710 -11.42 17.47 -5.11
C PRO A 710 -9.95 17.08 -5.34
N GLY A 711 -9.31 16.47 -4.34
CA GLY A 711 -7.89 16.10 -4.40
C GLY A 711 -6.92 17.29 -4.40
N GLY A 712 -7.39 18.50 -4.07
CA GLY A 712 -6.58 19.71 -4.01
C GLY A 712 -5.51 19.69 -2.91
N ALA A 713 -4.52 20.58 -3.03
CA ALA A 713 -3.38 20.69 -2.11
C ALA A 713 -3.72 21.16 -0.68
N LYS A 714 -5.00 21.38 -0.36
CA LYS A 714 -5.53 21.52 1.00
C LYS A 714 -6.68 20.56 1.18
N ASN A 715 -6.79 19.98 2.36
CA ASN A 715 -7.95 19.19 2.77
C ASN A 715 -8.99 20.10 3.46
N PRO A 716 -10.29 19.73 3.45
CA PRO A 716 -11.31 20.42 4.23
C PRO A 716 -11.08 20.26 5.75
N PRO A 717 -11.68 21.13 6.58
CA PRO A 717 -11.51 21.05 8.03
C PRO A 717 -12.18 19.79 8.60
N SER A 718 -11.48 19.13 9.51
CA SER A 718 -11.91 17.86 10.12
C SER A 718 -13.21 18.00 10.94
N SER A 719 -14.14 17.05 10.77
CA SER A 719 -15.38 16.93 11.54
C SER A 719 -15.35 15.80 12.59
N GLY A 720 -14.34 14.93 12.53
CA GLY A 720 -14.11 13.82 13.46
C GLY A 720 -13.35 14.18 14.74
N PRO A 721 -13.09 13.20 15.62
CA PRO A 721 -12.37 13.36 16.88
C PRO A 721 -10.89 13.74 16.73
N TYR A 722 -10.31 13.56 15.55
CA TYR A 722 -8.95 14.01 15.25
C TYR A 722 -8.95 15.04 14.13
N ARG A 723 -7.87 15.83 14.09
CA ARG A 723 -7.55 16.74 13.00
C ARG A 723 -6.12 16.51 12.54
N THR A 724 -5.83 16.82 11.29
CA THR A 724 -4.45 16.89 10.81
C THR A 724 -3.65 17.93 11.59
N GLU A 725 -2.43 17.58 11.97
CA GLU A 725 -1.39 18.51 12.41
C GLU A 725 -0.36 18.74 11.31
N SER A 726 0.08 17.66 10.64
CA SER A 726 0.93 17.72 9.44
C SER A 726 0.70 16.49 8.56
N ILE A 727 0.91 16.66 7.25
CA ILE A 727 1.11 15.58 6.28
C ILE A 727 2.34 15.96 5.46
N THR A 728 3.30 15.05 5.38
CA THR A 728 4.45 15.09 4.47
C THR A 728 4.30 13.88 3.54
N PRO A 729 3.79 14.08 2.30
CA PRO A 729 3.58 12.99 1.34
C PRO A 729 4.84 12.15 1.14
N GLY A 730 4.65 10.85 0.94
CA GLY A 730 5.70 9.84 0.83
C GLY A 730 6.51 9.59 2.10
N GLN A 731 6.16 10.22 3.24
CA GLN A 731 6.93 10.11 4.49
C GLN A 731 6.07 9.85 5.73
N LYS A 732 5.20 10.80 6.11
CA LYS A 732 4.44 10.71 7.36
C LYS A 732 3.20 11.60 7.43
N ALA A 733 2.23 11.21 8.25
CA ALA A 733 1.13 12.05 8.68
C ALA A 733 1.00 12.04 10.21
N VAL A 734 0.64 13.18 10.80
CA VAL A 734 0.42 13.34 12.24
C VAL A 734 -0.98 13.87 12.49
N LEU A 735 -1.75 13.12 13.28
CA LEU A 735 -3.12 13.48 13.68
C LEU A 735 -3.16 13.74 15.18
N VAL A 736 -3.87 14.79 15.59
CA VAL A 736 -4.04 15.16 17.01
C VAL A 736 -5.50 15.40 17.33
N ARG A 737 -5.90 15.33 18.61
CA ARG A 737 -7.29 15.55 19.03
C ARG A 737 -7.90 16.84 18.46
N ASN A 738 -9.12 16.73 17.96
CA ASN A 738 -10.00 17.85 17.63
C ASN A 738 -10.72 18.32 18.91
N SER A 739 -10.26 19.42 19.50
CA SER A 739 -10.88 20.02 20.69
C SER A 739 -12.24 20.71 20.45
N ARG A 740 -12.81 20.60 19.23
CA ARG A 740 -14.16 21.05 18.87
C ARG A 740 -15.17 19.92 18.69
N TRP A 741 -14.72 18.66 18.59
CA TRP A 741 -15.59 17.48 18.56
C TRP A 741 -16.16 17.20 19.96
N ASP A 742 -17.45 16.87 20.03
CA ASP A 742 -18.11 16.46 21.27
C ASP A 742 -18.49 14.98 21.19
N ALA A 743 -17.84 14.16 22.01
CA ALA A 743 -18.10 12.73 22.16
C ALA A 743 -19.58 12.43 22.37
N LYS A 744 -20.35 13.26 23.07
CA LYS A 744 -21.79 13.06 23.32
C LYS A 744 -22.63 13.03 22.03
N THR A 745 -22.08 13.51 20.93
CA THR A 745 -22.73 13.48 19.60
C THR A 745 -22.31 12.28 18.74
N ASP A 746 -21.28 11.54 19.12
CA ASP A 746 -20.64 10.48 18.32
C ASP A 746 -20.88 9.09 18.94
N PRO A 747 -21.68 8.21 18.29
CA PRO A 747 -22.01 6.90 18.81
C PRO A 747 -20.99 5.80 18.43
N LEU A 748 -19.92 6.15 17.70
CA LEU A 748 -19.01 5.22 17.02
C LEU A 748 -17.56 5.32 17.48
N ARG A 749 -17.08 6.52 17.80
CA ARG A 749 -15.64 6.78 18.04
C ARG A 749 -15.38 7.05 19.52
N THR A 750 -14.54 6.24 20.14
CA THR A 750 -14.12 6.46 21.55
C THR A 750 -12.99 7.48 21.66
N ALA A 751 -12.12 7.54 20.65
CA ALA A 751 -10.97 8.44 20.57
C ALA A 751 -10.04 8.34 21.79
N TYR A 752 -9.56 7.15 22.15
CA TYR A 752 -8.68 6.99 23.31
C TYR A 752 -7.29 7.67 23.15
N PRO A 753 -6.56 7.57 22.02
CA PRO A 753 -5.23 8.20 21.89
C PRO A 753 -5.28 9.73 21.82
N ASP A 754 -4.21 10.40 22.23
CA ASP A 754 -4.04 11.85 22.03
C ASP A 754 -3.53 12.19 20.63
N ARG A 755 -2.70 11.30 20.06
CA ARG A 755 -2.03 11.46 18.76
C ARG A 755 -1.97 10.13 18.01
N TYR A 756 -2.01 10.21 16.68
CA TYR A 756 -1.55 9.15 15.79
C TYR A 756 -0.34 9.66 14.99
N GLU A 757 0.73 8.86 14.92
CA GLU A 757 1.90 9.11 14.08
C GLU A 757 2.00 8.02 13.02
N ILE A 758 1.65 8.38 11.78
CA ILE A 758 1.55 7.47 10.65
C ILE A 758 2.83 7.59 9.83
N SER A 759 3.62 6.53 9.75
CA SER A 759 4.72 6.38 8.78
C SER A 759 4.12 5.84 7.48
N LEU A 760 4.35 6.54 6.37
CA LEU A 760 3.79 6.22 5.05
C LEU A 760 4.83 5.49 4.18
N MET A 761 4.39 4.88 3.07
CA MET A 761 5.25 4.19 2.10
C MET A 761 6.20 3.12 2.73
N GLN A 762 5.75 2.44 3.78
CA GLN A 762 6.53 1.41 4.50
C GLN A 762 6.36 0.03 3.81
N PRO A 763 7.41 -0.60 3.27
CA PRO A 763 7.29 -1.94 2.69
C PRO A 763 6.80 -2.98 3.71
N ALA A 764 5.92 -3.90 3.29
CA ALA A 764 5.31 -4.89 4.19
C ALA A 764 6.30 -5.69 5.08
N PRO A 765 7.51 -6.11 4.62
CA PRO A 765 8.51 -6.72 5.50
C PRO A 765 9.01 -5.80 6.62
N GLN A 766 9.09 -4.49 6.37
CA GLN A 766 9.46 -3.49 7.37
C GLN A 766 8.32 -3.25 8.38
N ILE A 767 7.06 -3.22 7.92
CA ILE A 767 5.87 -3.16 8.77
C ILE A 767 5.87 -4.35 9.74
N GLU A 768 6.02 -5.57 9.23
CA GLU A 768 6.09 -6.77 10.07
C GLU A 768 7.27 -6.71 11.05
N TYR A 769 8.48 -6.42 10.58
CA TYR A 769 9.67 -6.37 11.43
C TYR A 769 9.51 -5.38 12.60
N ARG A 770 9.06 -4.15 12.31
CA ARG A 770 8.90 -3.09 13.33
C ARG A 770 7.83 -3.44 14.35
N ILE A 771 6.68 -3.97 13.91
CA ILE A 771 5.59 -4.36 14.83
C ILE A 771 5.97 -5.59 15.66
N ARG A 772 6.68 -6.57 15.08
CA ARG A 772 7.20 -7.75 15.79
C ARG A 772 8.29 -7.40 16.82
N ALA A 773 9.05 -6.32 16.60
CA ALA A 773 10.00 -5.78 17.58
C ALA A 773 9.32 -5.07 18.76
N ALA A 774 8.11 -4.52 18.58
CA ALA A 774 7.34 -3.82 19.61
C ALA A 774 6.61 -4.79 20.57
N THR A 775 7.35 -5.69 21.22
CA THR A 775 6.81 -6.76 22.08
C THR A 775 7.08 -6.58 23.58
N GLY A 776 7.87 -5.58 23.98
CA GLY A 776 8.21 -5.31 25.38
C GLY A 776 7.33 -4.23 26.04
N THR A 777 7.14 -4.33 27.36
CA THR A 777 6.53 -3.25 28.17
C THR A 777 7.34 -1.97 28.01
N GLY A 778 6.66 -0.86 27.70
CA GLY A 778 7.30 0.43 27.42
C GLY A 778 7.73 0.66 25.96
N THR A 779 7.60 -0.33 25.07
CA THR A 779 7.73 -0.08 23.62
C THR A 779 6.58 0.78 23.08
N ASP A 780 6.79 1.37 21.90
CA ASP A 780 5.76 2.13 21.19
C ASP A 780 4.61 1.20 20.77
N PRO A 781 3.34 1.60 20.95
CA PRO A 781 2.20 0.86 20.43
C PRO A 781 2.11 1.05 18.91
N LEU A 782 2.43 -0.01 18.15
CA LEU A 782 2.53 0.01 16.69
C LEU A 782 1.45 -0.88 16.05
N MET A 783 0.74 -0.32 15.08
CA MET A 783 -0.24 -1.05 14.26
C MET A 783 -0.13 -0.67 12.78
N THR A 784 -1.04 -1.19 11.98
CA THR A 784 -1.30 -0.79 10.60
C THR A 784 -2.80 -0.84 10.33
N PHE A 785 -3.30 -0.07 9.36
CA PHE A 785 -4.66 -0.16 8.85
C PHE A 785 -4.74 -1.16 7.68
N THR A 786 -3.78 -1.07 6.74
CA THR A 786 -3.83 -1.81 5.45
C THR A 786 -2.67 -2.78 5.22
N GLY A 787 -1.58 -2.66 5.99
CA GLY A 787 -0.37 -3.47 5.85
C GLY A 787 -0.60 -4.94 6.21
N MET A 788 -0.56 -5.80 5.20
CA MET A 788 -0.70 -7.25 5.37
C MET A 788 0.67 -7.91 5.54
N LEU A 789 0.71 -9.06 6.23
CA LEU A 789 1.92 -9.89 6.29
C LEU A 789 2.36 -10.36 4.90
N SER A 790 3.67 -10.47 4.71
CA SER A 790 4.24 -11.00 3.47
C SER A 790 3.95 -12.51 3.30
N LYS A 791 3.97 -12.99 2.06
CA LYS A 791 3.62 -14.38 1.66
C LYS A 791 4.37 -15.45 2.45
N SER A 792 5.66 -15.23 2.71
CA SER A 792 6.52 -16.13 3.49
C SER A 792 6.23 -16.14 4.99
N SER A 793 5.58 -15.09 5.51
CA SER A 793 5.21 -14.93 6.93
C SER A 793 3.78 -15.34 7.25
N ALA A 794 2.90 -15.37 6.23
CA ALA A 794 1.49 -15.71 6.35
C ALA A 794 1.22 -17.22 6.34
N SER A 795 2.01 -18.00 5.61
CA SER A 795 1.83 -19.44 5.42
C SER A 795 2.16 -20.31 6.64
N ASN A 796 2.70 -19.73 7.73
CA ASN A 796 3.44 -20.47 8.76
C ASN A 796 2.93 -20.25 10.21
N THR A 797 1.71 -19.74 10.42
CA THR A 797 1.15 -19.57 11.77
C THR A 797 -0.35 -19.87 11.87
N GLY A 798 -0.70 -20.78 12.77
CA GLY A 798 -2.02 -20.82 13.41
C GLY A 798 -2.28 -19.59 14.30
N ALA A 799 -3.48 -19.49 14.88
CA ALA A 799 -4.02 -18.21 15.34
C ALA A 799 -3.63 -17.78 16.78
N ASP A 800 -3.86 -16.48 17.04
CA ASP A 800 -4.32 -15.92 18.31
C ASP A 800 -3.44 -15.94 19.57
N LYS A 801 -2.10 -15.84 19.46
CA LYS A 801 -1.23 -15.46 20.61
C LYS A 801 -0.19 -14.35 20.37
N ASN A 802 0.20 -14.06 19.13
CA ASN A 802 1.43 -13.30 18.83
C ASN A 802 1.20 -12.00 18.04
N GLY A 803 0.25 -11.14 18.44
CA GLY A 803 0.10 -9.80 17.84
C GLY A 803 -0.24 -9.79 16.34
N ARG A 804 -1.24 -10.58 15.95
CA ARG A 804 -1.73 -10.70 14.57
C ARG A 804 -3.26 -10.77 14.60
N LEU A 805 -3.94 -10.19 13.61
CA LEU A 805 -5.39 -10.34 13.40
C LEU A 805 -5.66 -10.81 11.97
N ALA A 806 -6.32 -11.96 11.82
CA ALA A 806 -6.66 -12.55 10.54
C ALA A 806 -8.18 -12.54 10.30
N ALA A 807 -8.62 -11.92 9.23
CA ALA A 807 -10.04 -11.80 8.85
C ALA A 807 -10.23 -12.18 7.38
N GLU A 808 -11.44 -12.57 6.99
CA GLU A 808 -11.78 -12.78 5.58
C GLU A 808 -12.08 -11.42 4.93
N ALA A 809 -11.57 -11.20 3.71
CA ALA A 809 -11.69 -9.93 3.02
C ALA A 809 -13.14 -9.70 2.55
N SER A 810 -13.62 -8.47 2.65
CA SER A 810 -14.95 -8.07 2.14
C SER A 810 -14.99 -7.91 0.60
N TYR A 811 -14.17 -8.69 -0.12
CA TYR A 811 -14.15 -8.76 -1.58
C TYR A 811 -13.75 -10.16 -2.06
N VAL A 812 -14.19 -10.52 -3.26
CA VAL A 812 -13.83 -11.78 -3.94
C VAL A 812 -12.78 -11.50 -5.01
N LYS A 813 -11.84 -12.42 -5.26
CA LYS A 813 -11.04 -12.42 -6.49
C LYS A 813 -11.78 -13.22 -7.56
N TYR A 814 -12.07 -12.60 -8.70
CA TYR A 814 -12.74 -13.22 -9.84
C TYR A 814 -12.06 -12.86 -11.16
N TYR A 815 -12.35 -13.62 -12.22
CA TYR A 815 -12.06 -13.22 -13.59
C TYR A 815 -13.36 -12.79 -14.30
N MET A 816 -13.26 -11.82 -15.20
CA MET A 816 -14.36 -11.28 -16.00
C MET A 816 -14.11 -11.50 -17.49
N VAL A 817 -15.19 -11.70 -18.26
CA VAL A 817 -15.18 -11.77 -19.72
C VAL A 817 -15.88 -10.54 -20.31
N ASN A 818 -15.23 -9.87 -21.25
CA ASN A 818 -15.84 -8.78 -22.02
C ASN A 818 -16.80 -9.37 -23.06
N THR A 819 -18.07 -9.49 -22.68
CA THR A 819 -19.16 -10.12 -23.47
C THR A 819 -19.38 -9.48 -24.84
N GLN A 820 -19.00 -8.21 -25.02
CA GLN A 820 -19.10 -7.51 -26.31
C GLN A 820 -17.97 -7.89 -27.29
N LYS A 821 -16.84 -8.40 -26.77
CA LYS A 821 -15.76 -9.00 -27.56
C LYS A 821 -15.95 -10.51 -27.73
N VAL A 822 -16.16 -11.24 -26.63
CA VAL A 822 -16.35 -12.71 -26.63
C VAL A 822 -17.85 -13.04 -26.69
N LYS A 823 -18.40 -12.97 -27.91
CA LYS A 823 -19.86 -13.01 -28.14
C LYS A 823 -20.46 -14.40 -28.01
N ASP A 824 -19.78 -15.45 -28.46
CA ASP A 824 -20.26 -16.82 -28.30
C ASP A 824 -20.15 -17.25 -26.84
N GLU A 825 -21.27 -17.71 -26.29
CA GLU A 825 -21.38 -18.12 -24.89
C GLU A 825 -20.53 -19.35 -24.57
N ARG A 826 -20.36 -20.27 -25.53
CA ARG A 826 -19.57 -21.50 -25.35
C ARG A 826 -18.09 -21.18 -25.23
N VAL A 827 -17.63 -20.15 -25.94
CA VAL A 827 -16.27 -19.61 -25.80
C VAL A 827 -16.09 -18.92 -24.44
N ARG A 828 -17.10 -18.20 -23.93
CA ARG A 828 -17.07 -17.66 -22.55
C ARG A 828 -17.05 -18.76 -21.50
N GLN A 829 -17.88 -19.79 -21.64
CA GLN A 829 -17.89 -20.96 -20.76
C GLN A 829 -16.51 -21.64 -20.77
N ALA A 830 -15.94 -21.92 -21.95
CA ALA A 830 -14.61 -22.49 -22.09
C ALA A 830 -13.51 -21.66 -21.38
N LEU A 831 -13.54 -20.32 -21.47
CA LEU A 831 -12.59 -19.46 -20.74
C LEU A 831 -12.70 -19.62 -19.23
N LEU A 832 -13.91 -19.74 -18.69
CA LEU A 832 -14.16 -19.77 -17.24
C LEU A 832 -13.97 -21.19 -16.66
N THR A 833 -14.40 -22.23 -17.37
CA THR A 833 -14.22 -23.64 -17.00
C THR A 833 -12.75 -24.06 -16.93
N ALA A 834 -11.88 -23.43 -17.72
CA ALA A 834 -10.46 -23.72 -17.75
C ALA A 834 -9.65 -23.23 -16.52
N LEU A 835 -10.22 -22.39 -15.64
CA LEU A 835 -9.41 -21.64 -14.67
C LEU A 835 -9.06 -22.43 -13.39
N PRO A 836 -7.77 -22.54 -13.02
CA PRO A 836 -7.33 -23.28 -11.84
C PRO A 836 -7.35 -22.41 -10.58
N ALA A 837 -8.51 -22.29 -9.92
CA ALA A 837 -8.69 -21.50 -8.70
C ALA A 837 -7.64 -21.77 -7.59
N ASP A 838 -7.34 -23.04 -7.31
CA ASP A 838 -6.40 -23.42 -6.25
C ASP A 838 -4.95 -23.10 -6.63
N ASP A 839 -4.58 -23.19 -7.91
CA ASP A 839 -3.23 -22.87 -8.38
C ASP A 839 -3.04 -21.35 -8.50
N VAL A 840 -4.09 -20.59 -8.87
CA VAL A 840 -4.09 -19.12 -8.83
C VAL A 840 -3.91 -18.61 -7.40
N MET A 841 -4.66 -19.15 -6.43
CA MET A 841 -4.50 -18.78 -5.01
C MET A 841 -3.12 -19.17 -4.47
N ARG A 842 -2.57 -20.33 -4.87
CA ARG A 842 -1.21 -20.73 -4.50
C ARG A 842 -0.13 -19.86 -5.15
N ALA A 843 -0.38 -19.33 -6.35
CA ALA A 843 0.51 -18.44 -7.08
C ALA A 843 0.49 -16.99 -6.55
N THR A 844 -0.65 -16.49 -6.04
CA THR A 844 -0.63 -15.25 -5.25
C THR A 844 0.09 -15.46 -3.93
N GLY A 845 -0.02 -16.64 -3.32
CA GLY A 845 0.47 -16.90 -1.97
C GLY A 845 -0.44 -16.30 -0.89
N ASP A 846 -1.66 -15.93 -1.27
CA ASP A 846 -2.70 -15.53 -0.32
C ASP A 846 -3.09 -16.72 0.56
N THR A 847 -3.21 -16.48 1.86
CA THR A 847 -4.04 -17.34 2.70
C THR A 847 -5.50 -17.00 2.40
N GLY A 848 -6.35 -18.00 2.14
CA GLY A 848 -7.71 -17.79 1.65
C GLY A 848 -8.50 -19.08 1.48
N LYS A 849 -9.69 -19.00 0.87
CA LYS A 849 -10.56 -20.15 0.55
C LYS A 849 -11.19 -19.96 -0.82
N ARG A 850 -11.37 -21.03 -1.60
CA ARG A 850 -12.24 -21.02 -2.80
C ARG A 850 -13.63 -20.50 -2.45
N HIS A 851 -14.23 -19.76 -3.37
CA HIS A 851 -15.55 -19.15 -3.19
C HIS A 851 -16.35 -19.19 -4.49
N HIS A 852 -17.67 -19.37 -4.38
CA HIS A 852 -18.54 -19.71 -5.51
C HIS A 852 -19.62 -18.65 -5.81
N SER A 853 -19.60 -17.51 -5.10
CA SER A 853 -20.43 -16.34 -5.38
C SER A 853 -19.54 -15.15 -5.72
N LEU A 854 -20.04 -14.21 -6.53
CA LEU A 854 -19.43 -12.91 -6.76
C LEU A 854 -19.64 -11.98 -5.55
N ILE A 855 -20.66 -12.26 -4.73
CA ILE A 855 -20.90 -11.58 -3.45
C ILE A 855 -19.96 -12.20 -2.39
N PRO A 856 -19.12 -11.41 -1.70
CA PRO A 856 -18.21 -11.92 -0.67
C PRO A 856 -18.95 -12.40 0.60
N PRO A 857 -18.32 -13.28 1.40
CA PRO A 857 -18.80 -13.64 2.73
C PRO A 857 -18.92 -12.40 3.62
N GLY A 858 -19.85 -12.45 4.57
CA GLY A 858 -20.22 -11.28 5.38
C GLY A 858 -21.16 -10.30 4.68
N LEU A 859 -21.61 -10.56 3.44
CA LEU A 859 -22.74 -9.86 2.80
C LEU A 859 -23.94 -10.81 2.62
N ARG A 860 -25.16 -10.25 2.65
CA ARG A 860 -26.37 -11.00 2.32
C ARG A 860 -26.41 -11.31 0.82
N GLY A 861 -26.88 -12.52 0.47
CA GLY A 861 -26.70 -13.11 -0.85
C GLY A 861 -25.30 -13.71 -1.10
N GLY A 862 -24.35 -13.57 -0.16
CA GLY A 862 -22.98 -14.12 -0.26
C GLY A 862 -22.84 -15.61 0.02
N GLN A 863 -23.94 -16.32 0.28
CA GLN A 863 -23.92 -17.78 0.45
C GLN A 863 -23.80 -18.47 -0.92
N PRO A 864 -23.05 -19.57 -1.04
CA PRO A 864 -23.08 -20.40 -2.26
C PRO A 864 -24.50 -20.91 -2.53
N SER A 865 -24.94 -20.89 -3.80
CA SER A 865 -26.20 -21.52 -4.19
C SER A 865 -26.07 -23.05 -4.20
N ASP A 866 -27.18 -23.76 -4.01
CA ASP A 866 -27.27 -25.25 -4.03
C ASP A 866 -26.79 -25.89 -5.37
N GLN A 867 -26.47 -25.08 -6.38
CA GLN A 867 -25.94 -25.49 -7.69
C GLN A 867 -24.43 -25.38 -7.81
N ALA A 868 -23.75 -24.67 -6.90
CA ALA A 868 -22.30 -24.64 -6.85
C ALA A 868 -21.76 -26.00 -6.39
N ASP A 869 -20.75 -26.51 -7.09
CA ASP A 869 -20.01 -27.71 -6.66
C ASP A 869 -18.77 -27.28 -5.85
N PRO A 870 -18.78 -27.38 -4.50
CA PRO A 870 -17.63 -27.03 -3.67
C PRO A 870 -16.49 -28.05 -3.80
N ASP A 871 -16.78 -29.27 -4.23
CA ASP A 871 -15.80 -30.35 -4.44
C ASP A 871 -15.33 -30.43 -5.90
N GLY A 872 -15.90 -29.59 -6.78
CA GLY A 872 -15.52 -29.48 -8.19
C GLY A 872 -14.05 -29.12 -8.41
N PRO A 873 -13.47 -29.43 -9.58
CA PRO A 873 -12.01 -29.39 -9.79
C PRO A 873 -11.44 -27.97 -9.67
N GLY A 874 -10.83 -27.67 -8.52
CA GLY A 874 -10.13 -26.40 -8.28
C GLY A 874 -8.85 -26.20 -9.13
N SER A 875 -8.45 -27.23 -9.89
CA SER A 875 -7.48 -27.17 -10.99
C SER A 875 -8.06 -26.65 -12.31
N GLY A 876 -9.35 -26.31 -12.35
CA GLY A 876 -10.11 -26.13 -13.59
C GLY A 876 -10.27 -27.43 -14.38
N ASP A 877 -11.12 -27.40 -15.41
CA ASP A 877 -11.24 -28.47 -16.39
C ASP A 877 -10.90 -27.96 -17.80
N THR A 878 -9.61 -28.05 -18.14
CA THR A 878 -9.11 -27.66 -19.47
C THR A 878 -9.62 -28.57 -20.59
N GLU A 879 -10.12 -29.78 -20.28
CA GLU A 879 -10.59 -30.74 -21.28
C GLU A 879 -12.07 -30.49 -21.62
N ALA A 880 -12.93 -30.26 -20.62
CA ALA A 880 -14.28 -29.75 -20.84
C ALA A 880 -14.25 -28.37 -21.54
N ALA A 881 -13.31 -27.49 -21.16
CA ALA A 881 -13.11 -26.21 -21.84
C ALA A 881 -12.72 -26.37 -23.32
N ARG A 882 -11.81 -27.31 -23.63
CA ARG A 882 -11.46 -27.65 -25.03
C ARG A 882 -12.66 -28.16 -25.81
N GLN A 883 -13.45 -29.06 -25.23
CA GLN A 883 -14.67 -29.59 -25.86
C GLN A 883 -15.73 -28.49 -26.09
N LEU A 884 -15.87 -27.53 -25.17
CA LEU A 884 -16.73 -26.35 -25.36
C LEU A 884 -16.24 -25.46 -26.51
N LEU A 885 -14.94 -25.23 -26.62
CA LEU A 885 -14.32 -24.44 -27.70
C LEU A 885 -14.49 -25.12 -29.06
N GLU A 886 -14.22 -26.43 -29.14
CA GLU A 886 -14.47 -27.25 -30.33
C GLU A 886 -15.96 -27.26 -30.71
N SER A 887 -16.87 -27.31 -29.73
CA SER A 887 -18.31 -27.20 -29.98
C SER A 887 -18.72 -25.83 -30.53
N ALA A 888 -17.95 -24.77 -30.23
CA ALA A 888 -18.15 -23.44 -30.79
C ALA A 888 -17.82 -23.38 -32.29
N GLY A 889 -16.99 -24.31 -32.78
CA GLY A 889 -16.39 -24.26 -34.11
C GLY A 889 -15.10 -23.44 -34.16
N GLU A 890 -14.50 -23.17 -33.00
CA GLU A 890 -13.29 -22.36 -32.84
C GLU A 890 -12.08 -23.28 -32.56
N ASP A 891 -10.95 -22.98 -33.21
CA ASP A 891 -9.64 -23.63 -32.98
C ASP A 891 -8.60 -22.50 -32.86
N GLY A 892 -7.82 -22.49 -31.78
CA GLY A 892 -6.87 -21.42 -31.49
C GLY A 892 -7.50 -20.05 -31.19
N TYR A 893 -8.69 -19.98 -30.56
CA TYR A 893 -9.36 -18.69 -30.29
C TYR A 893 -8.45 -17.72 -29.53
N ARG A 894 -8.20 -16.54 -30.10
CA ARG A 894 -7.20 -15.59 -29.61
C ARG A 894 -7.75 -14.68 -28.52
N ILE A 895 -7.04 -14.61 -27.40
CA ILE A 895 -7.37 -13.72 -26.29
C ILE A 895 -6.18 -12.84 -25.89
N THR A 896 -6.51 -11.69 -25.30
CA THR A 896 -5.56 -10.81 -24.62
C THR A 896 -5.81 -10.91 -23.12
N LEU A 897 -4.80 -11.37 -22.39
CA LEU A 897 -4.77 -11.44 -20.93
C LEU A 897 -3.81 -10.35 -20.40
N PRO A 898 -4.32 -9.26 -19.79
CA PRO A 898 -3.45 -8.24 -19.24
C PRO A 898 -2.80 -8.70 -17.93
N ARG A 899 -1.48 -8.67 -17.90
CA ARG A 899 -0.66 -8.80 -16.70
C ARG A 899 -0.42 -7.41 -16.12
N MET A 900 -0.81 -7.20 -14.87
CA MET A 900 -0.44 -5.99 -14.14
C MET A 900 1.05 -6.05 -13.82
N ARG A 901 1.77 -4.93 -13.87
CA ARG A 901 3.20 -4.88 -13.49
C ARG A 901 3.38 -4.93 -11.97
N THR A 902 3.18 -6.12 -11.41
CA THR A 902 3.52 -6.50 -10.03
C THR A 902 4.08 -7.94 -10.00
N PRO A 903 4.87 -8.31 -8.97
CA PRO A 903 5.35 -9.69 -8.82
C PRO A 903 4.22 -10.72 -8.79
N ASP A 904 3.11 -10.37 -8.12
CA ASP A 904 1.97 -11.26 -7.87
C ASP A 904 1.15 -11.55 -9.13
N SER A 905 1.01 -10.56 -10.01
CA SER A 905 0.32 -10.73 -11.29
C SER A 905 1.13 -11.58 -12.27
N THR A 906 2.45 -11.70 -12.09
CA THR A 906 3.30 -12.55 -12.95
C THR A 906 3.00 -14.03 -12.75
N ALA A 907 3.11 -14.55 -11.52
CA ALA A 907 2.88 -15.97 -11.25
C ALA A 907 1.43 -16.41 -11.57
N THR A 908 0.44 -15.56 -11.27
CA THR A 908 -0.97 -15.83 -11.60
C THR A 908 -1.25 -15.80 -13.10
N THR A 909 -0.67 -14.85 -13.85
CA THR A 909 -0.80 -14.81 -15.32
C THR A 909 -0.20 -16.05 -15.96
N GLU A 910 0.94 -16.54 -15.49
CA GLU A 910 1.59 -17.74 -16.02
C GLU A 910 0.74 -19.01 -15.83
N VAL A 911 0.21 -19.21 -14.62
CA VAL A 911 -0.72 -20.30 -14.29
C VAL A 911 -1.97 -20.27 -15.19
N VAL A 912 -2.63 -19.12 -15.30
CA VAL A 912 -3.84 -18.96 -16.11
C VAL A 912 -3.54 -19.10 -17.60
N SER A 913 -2.41 -18.56 -18.09
CA SER A 913 -1.98 -18.72 -19.48
C SER A 913 -1.68 -20.18 -19.83
N ALA A 914 -1.11 -20.96 -18.92
CA ALA A 914 -0.85 -22.38 -19.13
C ALA A 914 -2.14 -23.20 -19.23
N ALA A 915 -3.10 -22.96 -18.33
CA ALA A 915 -4.39 -23.62 -18.34
C ALA A 915 -5.21 -23.30 -19.61
N LEU A 916 -5.27 -22.01 -20.00
CA LEU A 916 -5.98 -21.58 -21.20
C LEU A 916 -5.34 -22.10 -22.50
N ARG A 917 -4.01 -22.12 -22.61
CA ARG A 917 -3.33 -22.77 -23.76
C ARG A 917 -3.60 -24.28 -23.82
N LYS A 918 -3.66 -24.96 -22.68
CA LYS A 918 -4.02 -26.39 -22.60
C LYS A 918 -5.49 -26.64 -23.00
N ALA A 919 -6.36 -25.65 -22.83
CA ALA A 919 -7.75 -25.67 -23.30
C ALA A 919 -7.94 -25.24 -24.77
N GLY A 920 -6.86 -24.93 -25.51
CA GLY A 920 -6.92 -24.60 -26.94
C GLY A 920 -6.95 -23.09 -27.30
N PHE A 921 -6.76 -22.19 -26.32
CA PHE A 921 -6.74 -20.74 -26.59
C PHE A 921 -5.37 -20.21 -27.02
N GLU A 922 -5.34 -19.31 -28.01
CA GLU A 922 -4.16 -18.50 -28.32
C GLU A 922 -4.03 -17.33 -27.32
N VAL A 923 -3.34 -17.59 -26.20
CA VAL A 923 -3.16 -16.59 -25.13
C VAL A 923 -2.01 -15.62 -25.46
N THR A 924 -2.36 -14.37 -25.76
CA THR A 924 -1.43 -13.23 -25.78
C THR A 924 -1.42 -12.56 -24.41
N VAL A 925 -0.25 -12.44 -23.78
CA VAL A 925 -0.07 -11.69 -22.53
C VAL A 925 0.35 -10.26 -22.88
N GLU A 926 -0.29 -9.27 -22.25
CA GLU A 926 0.03 -7.85 -22.40
C GLU A 926 0.44 -7.26 -21.05
N ASP A 927 1.62 -6.64 -20.96
CA ASP A 927 2.05 -5.97 -19.72
C ASP A 927 1.39 -4.58 -19.60
N VAL A 928 0.77 -4.32 -18.45
CA VAL A 928 0.02 -3.08 -18.18
C VAL A 928 0.48 -2.48 -16.85
N GLU A 929 0.78 -1.19 -16.84
CA GLU A 929 1.11 -0.46 -15.62
C GLU A 929 -0.06 -0.45 -14.63
N ALA A 930 0.21 -0.55 -13.33
CA ALA A 930 -0.83 -0.71 -12.32
C ALA A 930 -1.89 0.41 -12.35
N GLY A 931 -1.47 1.67 -12.50
CA GLY A 931 -2.35 2.83 -12.63
C GLY A 931 -3.14 2.92 -13.95
N GLU A 932 -2.89 2.03 -14.91
CA GLU A 932 -3.62 1.93 -16.19
C GLU A 932 -4.59 0.74 -16.22
N TYR A 933 -4.34 -0.32 -15.43
CA TYR A 933 -5.05 -1.60 -15.52
C TYR A 933 -6.58 -1.46 -15.50
N TYR A 934 -7.15 -0.89 -14.43
CA TYR A 934 -8.59 -0.68 -14.31
C TYR A 934 -9.14 0.38 -15.26
N ARG A 935 -8.33 1.36 -15.69
CA ARG A 935 -8.75 2.38 -16.67
C ARG A 935 -8.97 1.76 -18.04
N ARG A 936 -8.07 0.86 -18.46
CA ARG A 936 -8.15 0.11 -19.72
C ARG A 936 -9.21 -0.99 -19.67
N ALA A 937 -9.42 -1.61 -18.50
CA ALA A 937 -10.59 -2.46 -18.27
C ALA A 937 -11.91 -1.68 -18.41
N ALA A 938 -12.01 -0.48 -17.83
CA ALA A 938 -13.18 0.40 -17.94
C ALA A 938 -13.44 0.85 -19.39
N ALA A 939 -12.38 1.18 -20.13
CA ALA A 939 -12.42 1.45 -21.58
C ALA A 939 -12.79 0.20 -22.41
N GLY A 940 -12.66 -1.00 -21.85
CA GLY A 940 -13.03 -2.27 -22.48
C GLY A 940 -11.97 -2.80 -23.45
N ASP A 941 -10.70 -2.49 -23.22
CA ASP A 941 -9.58 -2.94 -24.06
C ASP A 941 -9.43 -4.46 -24.09
N PHE A 942 -9.69 -5.12 -22.97
CA PHE A 942 -9.34 -6.53 -22.77
C PHE A 942 -10.47 -7.48 -23.13
N HIS A 943 -10.10 -8.72 -23.46
CA HIS A 943 -11.03 -9.82 -23.69
C HIS A 943 -11.45 -10.48 -22.38
N PHE A 944 -10.46 -10.70 -21.51
CA PHE A 944 -10.56 -11.50 -20.30
C PHE A 944 -9.46 -11.06 -19.32
N PHE A 945 -9.80 -10.81 -18.05
CA PHE A 945 -8.91 -10.15 -17.08
C PHE A 945 -9.34 -10.43 -15.63
N GLN A 946 -8.43 -10.22 -14.67
CA GLN A 946 -8.69 -10.42 -13.24
C GLN A 946 -9.27 -9.15 -12.61
N VAL A 947 -10.16 -9.30 -11.63
CA VAL A 947 -10.68 -8.20 -10.81
C VAL A 947 -10.76 -8.65 -9.34
N GLY A 948 -10.58 -7.70 -8.43
CA GLY A 948 -11.09 -7.79 -7.07
C GLY A 948 -11.69 -6.45 -6.68
N TYR A 949 -12.98 -6.40 -6.40
CA TYR A 949 -13.72 -5.16 -6.13
C TYR A 949 -14.27 -5.15 -4.70
N LEU A 950 -13.92 -4.11 -3.96
CA LEU A 950 -14.45 -3.83 -2.62
C LEU A 950 -15.63 -2.85 -2.78
N PRO A 951 -16.87 -3.20 -2.38
CA PRO A 951 -18.01 -2.29 -2.49
C PRO A 951 -17.88 -1.12 -1.49
N ASP A 952 -18.40 0.06 -1.88
CA ASP A 952 -18.33 1.29 -1.05
C ASP A 952 -19.04 1.15 0.31
N ALA A 953 -19.99 0.22 0.41
CA ALA A 953 -20.75 -0.08 1.61
C ALA A 953 -21.03 -1.59 1.69
N PRO A 954 -21.25 -2.15 2.90
CA PRO A 954 -21.39 -3.59 3.08
C PRO A 954 -22.81 -4.09 2.75
N VAL A 955 -23.22 -3.91 1.50
CA VAL A 955 -24.50 -4.36 0.93
C VAL A 955 -24.31 -4.78 -0.53
N ALA A 956 -24.96 -5.85 -0.98
CA ALA A 956 -24.76 -6.38 -2.35
C ALA A 956 -25.27 -5.43 -3.46
N SER A 957 -26.16 -4.50 -3.11
CA SER A 957 -26.63 -3.37 -3.93
C SER A 957 -25.52 -2.36 -4.29
N ALA A 958 -24.44 -2.31 -3.50
CA ALA A 958 -23.21 -1.55 -3.76
C ALA A 958 -22.14 -2.32 -4.54
N LEU A 959 -22.48 -3.54 -5.00
CA LEU A 959 -21.58 -4.47 -5.68
C LEU A 959 -22.10 -4.87 -7.07
N LEU A 960 -23.16 -5.67 -7.12
CA LEU A 960 -23.59 -6.30 -8.38
C LEU A 960 -24.10 -5.28 -9.43
N PRO A 961 -24.92 -4.27 -9.08
CA PRO A 961 -25.38 -3.28 -10.06
C PRO A 961 -24.24 -2.47 -10.67
N VAL A 962 -23.26 -2.07 -9.85
CA VAL A 962 -22.08 -1.29 -10.30
C VAL A 962 -21.23 -2.06 -11.32
N LEU A 963 -21.22 -3.39 -11.23
CA LEU A 963 -20.38 -4.28 -12.04
C LEU A 963 -21.12 -4.96 -13.21
N PHE A 964 -22.45 -5.03 -13.20
CA PHE A 964 -23.22 -5.86 -14.14
C PHE A 964 -24.51 -5.25 -14.70
N ASP A 965 -24.97 -4.07 -14.23
CA ASP A 965 -26.14 -3.41 -14.80
C ASP A 965 -25.86 -2.99 -16.27
N GLY A 966 -26.62 -3.53 -17.22
CA GLY A 966 -26.44 -3.33 -18.65
C GLY A 966 -26.81 -1.93 -19.15
N ARG A 967 -27.46 -1.13 -18.28
CA ARG A 967 -27.87 0.26 -18.53
C ARG A 967 -26.73 1.25 -18.25
N LEU A 968 -25.62 0.81 -17.66
CA LEU A 968 -24.37 1.57 -17.50
C LEU A 968 -23.66 1.79 -18.85
N THR A 969 -24.23 2.66 -19.70
CA THR A 969 -23.78 2.88 -21.09
C THR A 969 -22.50 3.71 -21.25
N ALA A 970 -21.82 4.06 -20.17
CA ALA A 970 -20.61 4.87 -20.21
C ALA A 970 -19.45 4.20 -21.00
N PRO A 971 -18.67 4.96 -21.79
CA PRO A 971 -17.45 4.45 -22.42
C PRO A 971 -16.46 3.88 -21.40
N ASN A 972 -16.26 4.58 -20.28
CA ASN A 972 -15.42 4.14 -19.15
C ASN A 972 -16.34 3.72 -18.00
N THR A 973 -16.68 2.44 -17.90
CA THR A 973 -17.69 1.93 -16.94
C THR A 973 -17.11 0.87 -16.00
N ALA A 974 -17.65 0.77 -14.79
CA ALA A 974 -17.33 -0.31 -13.85
C ALA A 974 -18.01 -1.65 -14.23
N ASN A 975 -18.98 -1.65 -15.16
CA ASN A 975 -19.44 -2.85 -15.86
C ASN A 975 -18.36 -3.32 -16.87
N TYR A 976 -17.24 -3.80 -16.35
CA TYR A 976 -16.06 -4.19 -17.12
C TYR A 976 -16.35 -5.40 -18.04
N ALA A 977 -17.26 -6.29 -17.63
CA ALA A 977 -17.75 -7.40 -18.45
C ALA A 977 -18.61 -6.92 -19.65
N ARG A 978 -19.05 -5.65 -19.61
CA ARG A 978 -19.97 -5.01 -20.56
C ARG A 978 -21.23 -5.85 -20.83
N LEU A 979 -21.70 -6.55 -19.80
CA LEU A 979 -22.87 -7.42 -19.86
C LEU A 979 -24.10 -6.58 -20.21
N LYS A 980 -24.96 -7.11 -21.09
CA LYS A 980 -26.20 -6.48 -21.52
C LYS A 980 -27.29 -7.54 -21.58
N ASP A 981 -27.83 -7.88 -20.41
CA ASP A 981 -28.84 -8.91 -20.25
C ASP A 981 -30.10 -8.32 -19.56
N PRO A 982 -31.21 -8.14 -20.29
CA PRO A 982 -32.48 -7.64 -19.74
C PRO A 982 -33.13 -8.54 -18.66
N ALA A 983 -32.64 -9.77 -18.44
CA ALA A 983 -33.00 -10.58 -17.29
C ALA A 983 -32.20 -10.20 -16.04
N VAL A 984 -30.90 -9.90 -16.18
CA VAL A 984 -30.06 -9.37 -15.09
C VAL A 984 -30.54 -7.98 -14.68
N ASP A 985 -30.76 -7.07 -15.64
CA ASP A 985 -31.26 -5.71 -15.37
C ASP A 985 -32.58 -5.72 -14.58
N ARG A 986 -33.51 -6.62 -14.94
CA ARG A 986 -34.78 -6.81 -14.23
C ARG A 986 -34.60 -7.39 -12.83
N SER A 987 -33.63 -8.30 -12.67
CA SER A 987 -33.34 -8.93 -11.38
C SER A 987 -32.76 -7.90 -10.38
N ILE A 988 -31.94 -6.97 -10.88
CA ILE A 988 -31.45 -5.82 -10.14
C ILE A 988 -32.63 -4.93 -9.70
N ASP A 989 -33.57 -4.64 -10.59
CA ASP A 989 -34.77 -3.85 -10.26
C ASP A 989 -35.70 -4.55 -9.24
N GLU A 990 -35.86 -5.87 -9.31
CA GLU A 990 -36.60 -6.67 -8.33
C GLU A 990 -35.91 -6.66 -6.95
N ALA A 991 -34.58 -6.81 -6.92
CA ALA A 991 -33.80 -6.75 -5.67
C ALA A 991 -33.83 -5.36 -5.03
N TYR A 992 -33.72 -4.28 -5.84
CA TYR A 992 -33.85 -2.90 -5.38
C TYR A 992 -35.25 -2.59 -4.82
N ALA A 993 -36.31 -3.15 -5.40
CA ALA A 993 -37.69 -2.93 -4.97
C ALA A 993 -38.13 -3.75 -3.73
N THR A 994 -37.24 -4.57 -3.17
CA THR A 994 -37.56 -5.43 -2.01
C THR A 994 -37.27 -4.69 -0.71
N GLU A 995 -38.30 -4.47 0.13
CA GLU A 995 -38.16 -3.65 1.35
C GLU A 995 -37.41 -4.37 2.50
N ASP A 996 -37.59 -5.68 2.64
CA ASP A 996 -36.93 -6.46 3.68
C ASP A 996 -35.49 -6.80 3.28
N LEU A 997 -34.55 -6.45 4.15
CA LEU A 997 -33.11 -6.60 3.87
C LEU A 997 -32.63 -8.06 3.92
N ALA A 998 -33.43 -9.04 4.32
CA ALA A 998 -33.10 -10.46 4.20
C ALA A 998 -33.64 -11.03 2.88
N GLU A 999 -34.92 -10.77 2.55
CA GLU A 999 -35.50 -11.14 1.25
C GLU A 999 -34.73 -10.50 0.08
N ALA A 1000 -34.33 -9.23 0.21
CA ALA A 1000 -33.47 -8.57 -0.78
C ALA A 1000 -32.11 -9.27 -0.93
N GLY A 1001 -31.59 -9.89 0.14
CA GLY A 1001 -30.39 -10.72 0.11
C GLY A 1001 -30.54 -11.96 -0.75
N ASP A 1002 -31.69 -12.65 -0.65
CA ASP A 1002 -32.01 -13.78 -1.52
C ASP A 1002 -32.17 -13.33 -2.98
N ARG A 1003 -32.77 -12.16 -3.22
CA ARG A 1003 -32.84 -11.58 -4.58
C ARG A 1003 -31.46 -11.21 -5.14
N TRP A 1004 -30.53 -10.73 -4.33
CA TRP A 1004 -29.15 -10.49 -4.77
C TRP A 1004 -28.41 -11.80 -5.10
N ALA A 1005 -28.73 -12.93 -4.44
CA ALA A 1005 -28.25 -14.24 -4.86
C ALA A 1005 -28.83 -14.66 -6.23
N GLU A 1006 -30.10 -14.38 -6.52
CA GLU A 1006 -30.64 -14.60 -7.87
C GLU A 1006 -29.91 -13.76 -8.95
N VAL A 1007 -29.52 -12.52 -8.63
CA VAL A 1007 -28.73 -11.66 -9.54
C VAL A 1007 -27.35 -12.28 -9.78
N ASN A 1008 -26.67 -12.75 -8.72
CA ASN A 1008 -25.40 -13.48 -8.84
C ASN A 1008 -25.52 -14.67 -9.79
N ASP A 1009 -26.48 -15.57 -9.54
CA ASP A 1009 -26.62 -16.81 -10.30
C ASP A 1009 -26.94 -16.54 -11.79
N ARG A 1010 -27.69 -15.47 -12.10
CA ARG A 1010 -27.95 -15.03 -13.48
C ARG A 1010 -26.71 -14.48 -14.17
N VAL A 1011 -25.87 -13.71 -13.46
CA VAL A 1011 -24.59 -13.19 -13.99
C VAL A 1011 -23.58 -14.31 -14.26
N LEU A 1012 -23.54 -15.32 -13.38
CA LEU A 1012 -22.72 -16.53 -13.58
C LEU A 1012 -23.23 -17.37 -14.76
N ALA A 1013 -24.55 -17.58 -14.88
CA ALA A 1013 -25.15 -18.29 -16.01
C ALA A 1013 -24.86 -17.61 -17.36
N ALA A 1014 -24.93 -16.28 -17.43
CA ALA A 1014 -24.55 -15.50 -18.62
C ALA A 1014 -23.05 -15.63 -19.01
N SER A 1015 -22.25 -16.30 -18.17
CA SER A 1015 -20.81 -16.52 -18.35
C SER A 1015 -20.03 -15.20 -18.47
N ALA A 1016 -20.40 -14.21 -17.64
CA ALA A 1016 -19.78 -12.89 -17.62
C ALA A 1016 -18.59 -12.80 -16.66
N ALA A 1017 -18.57 -13.64 -15.62
CA ALA A 1017 -17.49 -13.72 -14.63
C ALA A 1017 -17.44 -15.11 -13.98
N VAL A 1018 -16.34 -15.43 -13.29
CA VAL A 1018 -16.23 -16.60 -12.40
C VAL A 1018 -15.44 -16.24 -11.13
N PRO A 1019 -15.95 -16.56 -9.93
CA PRO A 1019 -15.23 -16.39 -8.67
C PRO A 1019 -14.14 -17.45 -8.51
N MET A 1020 -12.99 -17.04 -7.95
CA MET A 1020 -11.85 -17.91 -7.69
C MET A 1020 -11.75 -18.23 -6.19
N TYR A 1021 -11.55 -17.19 -5.37
CA TYR A 1021 -11.32 -17.31 -3.93
C TYR A 1021 -11.56 -15.99 -3.20
N VAL A 1022 -11.75 -16.07 -1.88
CA VAL A 1022 -11.76 -14.94 -0.96
C VAL A 1022 -10.43 -14.93 -0.20
N PRO A 1023 -9.63 -13.85 -0.27
CA PRO A 1023 -8.43 -13.70 0.55
C PRO A 1023 -8.79 -13.60 2.03
N ARG A 1024 -7.88 -14.08 2.89
CA ARG A 1024 -7.94 -13.96 4.35
C ARG A 1024 -6.71 -13.19 4.85
N PRO A 1025 -6.65 -11.86 4.65
CA PRO A 1025 -5.51 -11.05 5.06
C PRO A 1025 -5.19 -11.18 6.56
N VAL A 1026 -3.90 -11.10 6.87
CA VAL A 1026 -3.38 -11.11 8.24
C VAL A 1026 -2.64 -9.81 8.49
N TYR A 1027 -3.09 -9.05 9.50
CA TYR A 1027 -2.55 -7.75 9.87
C TYR A 1027 -1.70 -7.87 11.15
N PRO A 1028 -0.43 -7.41 11.17
CA PRO A 1028 0.38 -7.34 12.37
C PRO A 1028 -0.07 -6.19 13.28
N VAL A 1029 -0.11 -6.43 14.59
CA VAL A 1029 -0.52 -5.46 15.63
C VAL A 1029 0.32 -5.70 16.89
N SER A 1030 0.97 -4.69 17.46
CA SER A 1030 1.78 -4.90 18.66
C SER A 1030 0.90 -5.29 19.86
N PRO A 1031 1.37 -6.14 20.80
CA PRO A 1031 0.59 -6.49 22.00
C PRO A 1031 0.19 -5.28 22.86
N THR A 1032 0.91 -4.16 22.71
CA THR A 1032 0.66 -2.86 23.32
C THR A 1032 -0.47 -2.03 22.65
N VAL A 1033 -1.13 -2.55 21.60
CA VAL A 1033 -2.31 -1.95 20.97
C VAL A 1033 -3.57 -2.77 21.25
N GLY A 1034 -4.57 -2.16 21.89
CA GLY A 1034 -5.88 -2.73 22.15
C GLY A 1034 -6.98 -2.12 21.28
N GLY A 1035 -8.17 -2.73 21.30
CA GLY A 1035 -9.38 -2.17 20.65
C GLY A 1035 -9.44 -2.33 19.13
N VAL A 1036 -8.53 -3.11 18.53
CA VAL A 1036 -8.48 -3.37 17.09
C VAL A 1036 -9.59 -4.32 16.65
N GLN A 1037 -10.29 -3.93 15.58
CA GLN A 1037 -11.34 -4.66 14.90
C GLN A 1037 -11.06 -4.70 13.39
N ALA A 1038 -11.26 -5.84 12.75
CA ALA A 1038 -11.28 -5.93 11.28
C ALA A 1038 -12.62 -5.44 10.71
N GLY A 1039 -12.55 -4.63 9.66
CA GLY A 1039 -13.69 -4.16 8.86
C GLY A 1039 -13.38 -4.15 7.36
N PRO A 1040 -14.29 -3.66 6.50
CA PRO A 1040 -14.17 -3.81 5.05
C PRO A 1040 -12.89 -3.24 4.44
N ASN A 1041 -12.38 -2.14 5.01
CA ASN A 1041 -11.21 -1.40 4.51
C ASN A 1041 -9.90 -1.79 5.22
N GLY A 1042 -9.88 -2.88 6.00
CA GLY A 1042 -8.76 -3.28 6.85
C GLY A 1042 -9.03 -3.07 8.34
N LEU A 1043 -8.01 -2.69 9.12
CA LEU A 1043 -8.14 -2.51 10.57
C LEU A 1043 -8.79 -1.16 10.93
N SER A 1044 -9.92 -1.24 11.64
CA SER A 1044 -10.70 -0.10 12.12
C SER A 1044 -10.00 0.60 13.30
N PRO A 1045 -9.71 1.91 13.21
CA PRO A 1045 -9.05 2.65 14.28
C PRO A 1045 -10.01 3.24 15.33
N LEU A 1046 -11.34 3.08 15.15
CA LEU A 1046 -12.34 3.87 15.88
C LEU A 1046 -12.39 3.61 17.40
N ASN A 1047 -11.98 2.41 17.81
CA ASN A 1047 -11.97 1.93 19.21
C ASN A 1047 -10.55 1.71 19.76
N VAL A 1048 -9.50 2.00 19.00
CA VAL A 1048 -8.10 1.69 19.34
C VAL A 1048 -7.65 2.43 20.60
N TYR A 1049 -6.84 1.76 21.42
CA TYR A 1049 -6.22 2.32 22.63
C TYR A 1049 -4.83 1.70 22.89
N ARG A 1050 -4.03 2.34 23.74
CA ARG A 1050 -2.75 1.76 24.22
C ARG A 1050 -3.03 0.77 25.35
N ALA A 1051 -2.69 -0.50 25.15
CA ALA A 1051 -2.73 -1.51 26.21
C ALA A 1051 -1.54 -1.33 27.19
N ARG A 1052 -1.70 -1.86 28.40
CA ARG A 1052 -0.71 -1.83 29.49
C ARG A 1052 0.30 -2.98 29.37
#